data_AF-A0A1F9MDY8-F1
#
_entry.id   AF-A0A1F9MDY8-F1
#
_cell.length_a   1.000
_cell.length_b   1.000
_cell.length_c   1.000
_cell.angle_alpha   90.00
_cell.angle_beta   90.00
_cell.angle_gamma   90.00
#
_symmetry.space_group_name_H-M   'P 1'
#
loop_
_entity.id
_entity.type
_entity.pdbx_description
1 polymer ?
#
loop_
_entity_poly.entity_id
_entity_poly.type
_entity_poly.pdbx_seq_one_letter_code
_entity_poly.pdbx_strand_id
1 'polypeptide(L)'
;MRGTCLILLLLWGAQGGLLSAQTSPYLTTAEGELVQWQPWGKATFERAAKEHKPILLYIGAAWCSSCGLMDRDVFRNEAVARKVNQHFLPIKLDRELRPDLDYRYQTVIGAMEEVSGWPLTVMVDHDSKAFWGATYLPLKGHVMQPSFEDVLDDAIQQYSSNAQEVRKTREHWHEEALLYSNKGKRFVLPFDLRLDEIVFRRMQRDFDERSGGFGLASGPKAPNTEALAYLMARWERTGDIGALTMVEKALGSMQRGGIRDHVEGGFHRFGADPKWYVPHFEKLLVSNAELLRVYLQAHRSTGRADFRNTAEEIASYLRRTLLHPCGLFATSQAAGDEPQRPGWYYTFTRQEIETEIPLQAARLVKDFFQIRENPRDLLGHPTGNVLYSEVSRMEFAVQKGQSPQEFERILSTGLDALRRIRASRKAPSVEPLFVAAYNAMACSAFGDLAQITQAPEDEALAANLAERLVSTFLVENGKRVTHAAVLGADKRLVLLDEVTWLNDQAEVLHCFLDRLAVTGDPLWLQRARRLAEGILAWAFDGTRFRDAQPPLAERSLAVSTIDRTPMHDSLLPSAEARAILALIRLADLTGEQRFRSSAKKGLEHFVAFAKQIGSFHASFAVALRAALEGTFYRLRPIGQGASCHTWGRSMCLSLAPERSKDYLAKLAPGFRVLAGKALSKKHEVLIAVEHGTPREVVPPARPVKAEEAQRATTETLTPGK
;
A
#
# COMPACT_ATOMS: atom_id res chain seq x y z
N MET A 1 -52.98 -4.75 28.19
CA MET A 1 -52.28 -4.97 26.90
C MET A 1 -51.59 -3.70 26.36
N ARG A 2 -50.96 -2.87 27.20
CA ARG A 2 -50.16 -1.70 26.74
C ARG A 2 -48.71 -1.66 27.26
N GLY A 3 -48.33 -2.58 28.16
CA GLY A 3 -46.97 -2.68 28.72
C GLY A 3 -46.00 -3.57 27.93
N THR A 4 -46.51 -4.48 27.09
CA THR A 4 -45.69 -5.47 26.38
C THR A 4 -45.08 -4.95 25.07
N CYS A 5 -45.65 -3.92 24.45
CA CYS A 5 -45.08 -3.29 23.24
C CYS A 5 -43.88 -2.37 23.53
N LEU A 6 -43.80 -1.77 24.72
CA LEU A 6 -42.67 -0.89 25.06
C LEU A 6 -41.37 -1.67 25.35
N ILE A 7 -41.48 -2.88 25.91
CA ILE A 7 -40.32 -3.74 26.21
C ILE A 7 -39.72 -4.33 24.92
N LEU A 8 -40.54 -4.64 23.91
CA LEU A 8 -40.06 -5.09 22.59
C LEU A 8 -39.37 -3.97 21.80
N LEU A 9 -39.85 -2.72 21.90
CA LEU A 9 -39.19 -1.55 21.28
C LEU A 9 -37.86 -1.18 21.98
N LEU A 10 -37.78 -1.33 23.30
CA LEU A 10 -36.52 -1.14 24.05
C LEU A 10 -35.49 -2.25 23.77
N LEU A 11 -35.94 -3.48 23.49
CA LEU A 11 -35.06 -4.57 23.04
C LEU A 11 -34.66 -4.43 21.55
N TRP A 12 -35.48 -3.78 20.71
CA TRP A 12 -35.14 -3.46 19.32
C TRP A 12 -34.08 -2.37 19.18
N GLY A 13 -34.16 -1.31 19.99
CA GLY A 13 -33.11 -0.27 20.04
C GLY A 13 -31.78 -0.77 20.65
N ALA A 14 -31.82 -1.82 21.47
CA ALA A 14 -30.62 -2.35 22.14
C ALA A 14 -29.69 -3.17 21.22
N GLN A 15 -30.20 -3.73 20.11
CA GLN A 15 -29.40 -4.61 19.23
C GLN A 15 -28.52 -3.82 18.24
N GLY A 16 -29.02 -2.70 17.69
CA GLY A 16 -28.15 -1.74 16.98
C GLY A 16 -27.06 -1.16 17.90
N GLY A 17 -27.39 -0.98 19.19
CA GLY A 17 -26.45 -0.56 20.24
C GLY A 17 -25.34 -1.56 20.57
N LEU A 18 -25.51 -2.85 20.27
CA LEU A 18 -24.50 -3.89 20.55
C LEU A 18 -23.34 -3.88 19.55
N LEU A 19 -23.58 -3.51 18.28
CA LEU A 19 -22.51 -3.25 17.30
C LEU A 19 -21.96 -1.83 17.38
N SER A 20 -22.78 -0.82 17.69
CA SER A 20 -22.25 0.56 17.83
C SER A 20 -21.40 0.75 19.09
N ALA A 21 -21.52 -0.15 20.06
CA ALA A 21 -20.54 -0.30 21.14
C ALA A 21 -19.18 -0.83 20.67
N GLN A 22 -19.09 -1.44 19.47
CA GLN A 22 -17.82 -1.70 18.80
C GLN A 22 -17.41 -0.44 18.02
N THR A 23 -16.33 0.17 18.47
CA THR A 23 -15.86 1.53 18.18
C THR A 23 -15.37 1.80 16.74
N SER A 24 -15.79 1.01 15.73
CA SER A 24 -15.51 1.25 14.30
C SER A 24 -16.40 2.37 13.74
N PRO A 25 -15.85 3.39 13.07
CA PRO A 25 -16.64 4.36 12.33
C PRO A 25 -17.55 3.71 11.26
N TYR A 26 -17.08 2.67 10.58
CA TYR A 26 -17.89 1.94 9.59
C TYR A 26 -19.08 1.22 10.24
N LEU A 27 -18.88 0.52 11.36
CA LEU A 27 -19.97 -0.22 11.99
C LEU A 27 -21.06 0.69 12.58
N THR A 28 -20.76 1.97 12.85
CA THR A 28 -21.80 2.93 13.25
C THR A 28 -22.85 3.18 12.16
N THR A 29 -22.57 2.89 10.87
CA THR A 29 -23.58 3.00 9.81
C THR A 29 -24.76 2.06 10.03
N ALA A 30 -24.55 0.96 10.76
CA ALA A 30 -25.57 -0.01 11.12
C ALA A 30 -26.71 0.58 11.96
N GLU A 31 -26.50 1.69 12.68
CA GLU A 31 -27.56 2.34 13.47
C GLU A 31 -28.72 2.85 12.59
N GLY A 32 -28.45 3.16 11.32
CA GLY A 32 -29.45 3.59 10.35
C GLY A 32 -30.08 2.45 9.54
N GLU A 33 -29.72 1.19 9.81
CA GLU A 33 -30.15 0.01 9.06
C GLU A 33 -31.26 -0.75 9.79
N LEU A 34 -32.05 -1.52 9.04
CA LEU A 34 -33.20 -2.28 9.59
C LEU A 34 -32.83 -3.74 9.91
N VAL A 35 -31.65 -4.19 9.48
CA VAL A 35 -31.11 -5.52 9.78
C VAL A 35 -30.61 -5.57 11.22
N GLN A 36 -30.98 -6.62 11.95
CA GLN A 36 -30.60 -6.85 13.36
C GLN A 36 -29.22 -7.49 13.44
N TRP A 37 -28.19 -6.71 13.10
CA TRP A 37 -26.81 -7.17 13.11
C TRP A 37 -26.38 -7.72 14.48
N GLN A 38 -25.61 -8.80 14.44
CA GLN A 38 -25.04 -9.50 15.59
C GLN A 38 -23.51 -9.34 15.59
N PRO A 39 -22.86 -9.23 16.76
CA PRO A 39 -21.41 -9.20 16.82
C PRO A 39 -20.82 -10.55 16.38
N TRP A 40 -19.63 -10.53 15.79
CA TRP A 40 -18.86 -11.74 15.56
C TRP A 40 -18.38 -12.30 16.90
N GLY A 41 -18.70 -13.56 17.17
CA GLY A 41 -18.22 -14.25 18.37
C GLY A 41 -18.99 -15.51 18.71
N LYS A 42 -18.43 -16.28 19.65
CA LYS A 42 -18.92 -17.58 20.08
C LYS A 42 -20.44 -17.60 20.37
N ALA A 43 -20.96 -16.58 21.07
CA ALA A 43 -22.38 -16.50 21.40
C ALA A 43 -23.29 -16.48 20.17
N THR A 44 -22.89 -15.79 19.09
CA THR A 44 -23.66 -15.71 17.85
C THR A 44 -23.67 -17.05 17.12
N PHE A 45 -22.53 -17.74 17.05
CA PHE A 45 -22.42 -19.08 16.43
C PHE A 45 -23.17 -20.17 17.22
N GLU A 46 -23.10 -20.15 18.56
CA GLU A 46 -23.88 -21.07 19.41
C GLU A 46 -25.39 -20.84 19.24
N ARG A 47 -25.80 -19.58 19.12
CA ARG A 47 -27.18 -19.22 18.81
C ARG A 47 -27.59 -19.69 17.41
N ALA A 48 -26.72 -19.57 16.41
CA ALA A 48 -26.96 -20.08 15.06
C ALA A 48 -27.24 -21.58 15.07
N ALA A 49 -26.44 -22.34 15.83
CA ALA A 49 -26.62 -23.78 16.01
C ALA A 49 -27.96 -24.10 16.68
N LYS A 50 -28.31 -23.39 17.77
CA LYS A 50 -29.54 -23.62 18.53
C LYS A 50 -30.81 -23.26 17.77
N GLU A 51 -30.78 -22.17 17.00
CA GLU A 51 -31.93 -21.70 16.21
C GLU A 51 -32.02 -22.38 14.83
N HIS A 52 -31.04 -23.22 14.47
CA HIS A 52 -30.92 -23.82 13.13
C HIS A 52 -30.98 -22.78 12.00
N LYS A 53 -30.37 -21.61 12.21
CA LYS A 53 -30.31 -20.53 11.23
C LYS A 53 -28.90 -20.39 10.67
N PRO A 54 -28.75 -20.16 9.35
CA PRO A 54 -27.48 -19.75 8.79
C PRO A 54 -27.14 -18.32 9.24
N ILE A 55 -25.87 -17.97 9.10
CA ILE A 55 -25.35 -16.64 9.32
C ILE A 55 -25.23 -15.95 7.97
N LEU A 56 -25.79 -14.74 7.86
CA LEU A 56 -25.51 -13.83 6.75
C LEU A 56 -24.33 -12.96 7.15
N LEU A 57 -23.14 -13.25 6.62
CA LEU A 57 -21.94 -12.49 6.88
C LEU A 57 -21.74 -11.43 5.79
N TYR A 58 -21.65 -10.17 6.21
CA TYR A 58 -21.38 -9.04 5.33
C TYR A 58 -20.09 -8.34 5.77
N ILE A 59 -19.11 -8.25 4.87
CA ILE A 59 -17.82 -7.60 5.13
C ILE A 59 -17.67 -6.41 4.19
N GLY A 60 -17.46 -5.23 4.76
CA GLY A 60 -17.34 -3.97 4.02
C GLY A 60 -16.29 -3.03 4.61
N ALA A 61 -16.25 -1.81 4.06
CA ALA A 61 -15.40 -0.72 4.52
C ALA A 61 -16.12 0.62 4.32
N ALA A 62 -15.83 1.62 5.15
CA ALA A 62 -16.48 2.94 5.05
C ALA A 62 -16.17 3.66 3.73
N TRP A 63 -14.98 3.47 3.18
CA TRP A 63 -14.61 4.11 1.92
C TRP A 63 -15.32 3.51 0.70
N CYS A 64 -15.72 2.24 0.75
CA CYS A 64 -16.21 1.46 -0.38
C CYS A 64 -17.56 1.95 -0.90
N SER A 65 -17.59 2.46 -2.14
CA SER A 65 -18.81 2.95 -2.80
C SER A 65 -19.93 1.91 -2.86
N SER A 66 -19.63 0.72 -3.37
CA SER A 66 -20.59 -0.39 -3.48
C SER A 66 -21.10 -0.87 -2.12
N CYS A 67 -20.30 -0.71 -1.06
CA CYS A 67 -20.70 -1.03 0.30
C CYS A 67 -21.73 0.00 0.82
N GLY A 68 -21.48 1.30 0.57
CA GLY A 68 -22.45 2.36 0.87
C GLY A 68 -23.77 2.23 0.10
N LEU A 69 -23.73 1.72 -1.14
CA LEU A 69 -24.93 1.40 -1.92
C LEU A 69 -25.75 0.27 -1.28
N MET A 70 -25.09 -0.81 -0.83
CA MET A 70 -25.74 -1.90 -0.07
C MET A 70 -26.35 -1.39 1.23
N ASP A 71 -25.58 -0.65 2.04
CA ASP A 71 -26.03 -0.06 3.30
C ASP A 71 -27.28 0.81 3.10
N ARG A 72 -27.31 1.63 2.05
CA ARG A 72 -28.42 2.55 1.77
C ARG A 72 -29.64 1.88 1.14
N ASP A 73 -29.43 1.08 0.09
CA ASP A 73 -30.53 0.60 -0.76
C ASP A 73 -31.05 -0.77 -0.33
N VAL A 74 -30.19 -1.61 0.24
CA VAL A 74 -30.52 -3.00 0.58
C VAL A 74 -30.84 -3.13 2.07
N PHE A 75 -29.92 -2.75 2.97
CA PHE A 75 -30.10 -2.99 4.40
C PHE A 75 -31.07 -2.03 5.12
N ARG A 76 -31.50 -0.96 4.44
CA ARG A 76 -32.60 -0.09 4.87
C ARG A 76 -33.95 -0.43 4.24
N ASN A 77 -34.00 -1.43 3.36
CA ASN A 77 -35.25 -1.88 2.78
C ASN A 77 -36.00 -2.78 3.79
N GLU A 78 -37.25 -2.43 4.11
CA GLU A 78 -38.05 -3.16 5.11
C GLU A 78 -38.31 -4.63 4.72
N ALA A 79 -38.54 -4.92 3.43
CA ALA A 79 -38.83 -6.27 2.97
C ALA A 79 -37.58 -7.16 3.10
N VAL A 80 -36.44 -6.66 2.63
CA VAL A 80 -35.13 -7.32 2.80
C VAL A 80 -34.83 -7.54 4.28
N ALA A 81 -34.91 -6.49 5.10
CA ALA A 81 -34.56 -6.58 6.52
C ALA A 81 -35.46 -7.57 7.29
N ARG A 82 -36.77 -7.58 7.01
CA ARG A 82 -37.68 -8.59 7.59
C ARG A 82 -37.24 -10.00 7.22
N LYS A 83 -36.93 -10.25 5.94
CA LYS A 83 -36.48 -11.56 5.46
C LYS A 83 -35.16 -11.97 6.12
N VAL A 84 -34.17 -11.08 6.17
CA VAL A 84 -32.89 -11.33 6.83
C VAL A 84 -33.07 -11.65 8.31
N ASN A 85 -33.78 -10.80 9.05
CA ASN A 85 -33.97 -10.96 10.50
C ASN A 85 -34.77 -12.24 10.87
N GLN A 86 -35.65 -12.69 9.98
CA GLN A 86 -36.44 -13.90 10.19
C GLN A 86 -35.60 -15.17 9.97
N HIS A 87 -34.77 -15.19 8.93
CA HIS A 87 -34.15 -16.43 8.44
C HIS A 87 -32.67 -16.57 8.78
N PHE A 88 -31.97 -15.48 9.11
CA PHE A 88 -30.53 -15.48 9.34
C PHE A 88 -30.17 -14.94 10.73
N LEU A 89 -28.95 -15.24 11.18
CA LEU A 89 -28.25 -14.41 12.16
C LEU A 89 -27.24 -13.52 11.41
N PRO A 90 -27.60 -12.26 11.11
CA PRO A 90 -26.75 -11.42 10.28
C PRO A 90 -25.56 -10.88 11.08
N ILE A 91 -24.36 -10.88 10.50
CA ILE A 91 -23.13 -10.31 11.07
C ILE A 91 -22.55 -9.30 10.06
N LYS A 92 -22.21 -8.10 10.53
CA LYS A 92 -21.52 -7.07 9.75
C LYS A 92 -20.11 -6.88 10.29
N LEU A 93 -19.12 -6.88 9.41
CA LEU A 93 -17.71 -6.70 9.75
C LEU A 93 -17.09 -5.53 8.99
N ASP A 94 -16.21 -4.83 9.69
CA ASP A 94 -15.28 -3.87 9.11
C ASP A 94 -13.99 -4.60 8.71
N ARG A 95 -13.68 -4.63 7.40
CA ARG A 95 -12.46 -5.27 6.89
C ARG A 95 -11.18 -4.59 7.35
N GLU A 96 -11.25 -3.32 7.73
CA GLU A 96 -10.10 -2.61 8.28
C GLU A 96 -9.78 -3.12 9.67
N LEU A 97 -10.77 -3.49 10.49
CA LEU A 97 -10.55 -4.03 11.84
C LEU A 97 -10.34 -5.54 11.90
N ARG A 98 -11.01 -6.28 11.00
CA ARG A 98 -10.91 -7.74 10.88
C ARG A 98 -10.32 -8.16 9.54
N PRO A 99 -9.09 -7.71 9.20
CA PRO A 99 -8.43 -8.09 7.95
C PRO A 99 -8.12 -9.59 7.87
N ASP A 100 -8.13 -10.29 9.01
CA ASP A 100 -8.01 -11.75 9.08
C ASP A 100 -9.23 -12.48 8.53
N LEU A 101 -10.44 -12.09 8.96
CA LEU A 101 -11.69 -12.70 8.50
C LEU A 101 -11.98 -12.32 7.06
N ASP A 102 -11.74 -11.05 6.72
CA ASP A 102 -11.79 -10.57 5.34
C ASP A 102 -10.92 -11.44 4.43
N TYR A 103 -9.63 -11.59 4.73
CA TYR A 103 -8.74 -12.43 3.92
C TYR A 103 -9.24 -13.88 3.80
N ARG A 104 -9.65 -14.50 4.91
CA ARG A 104 -10.07 -15.91 4.91
C ARG A 104 -11.34 -16.12 4.09
N TYR A 105 -12.33 -15.25 4.22
CA TYR A 105 -13.54 -15.36 3.42
C TYR A 105 -13.33 -14.96 1.96
N GLN A 106 -12.48 -13.99 1.66
CA GLN A 106 -12.06 -13.75 0.26
C GLN A 106 -11.34 -14.98 -0.32
N THR A 107 -10.57 -15.71 0.48
CA THR A 107 -9.93 -16.98 0.06
C THR A 107 -10.98 -18.06 -0.22
N VAL A 108 -12.00 -18.18 0.64
CA VAL A 108 -13.11 -19.12 0.42
C VAL A 108 -13.86 -18.76 -0.85
N ILE A 109 -14.25 -17.50 -1.02
CA ILE A 109 -14.99 -17.08 -2.21
C ILE A 109 -14.12 -17.16 -3.47
N GLY A 110 -12.84 -16.83 -3.41
CA GLY A 110 -11.91 -17.02 -4.53
C GLY A 110 -11.66 -18.47 -4.91
N ALA A 111 -11.97 -19.43 -4.02
CA ALA A 111 -11.97 -20.85 -4.34
C ALA A 111 -13.32 -21.32 -4.95
N MET A 112 -14.42 -20.66 -4.60
CA MET A 112 -15.77 -20.90 -5.14
C MET A 112 -15.98 -20.28 -6.52
N GLU A 113 -15.55 -19.02 -6.65
CA GLU A 113 -15.78 -18.09 -7.75
C GLU A 113 -14.43 -17.54 -8.22
N GLU A 114 -14.30 -17.21 -9.51
CA GLU A 114 -13.06 -16.58 -10.02
C GLU A 114 -12.91 -15.12 -9.59
N VAL A 115 -13.99 -14.48 -9.10
CA VAL A 115 -14.02 -13.05 -8.74
C VAL A 115 -14.40 -12.87 -7.28
N SER A 116 -13.54 -12.18 -6.53
CA SER A 116 -13.72 -11.83 -5.12
C SER A 116 -13.37 -10.33 -4.93
N GLY A 117 -14.01 -9.67 -3.96
CA GLY A 117 -13.91 -8.22 -3.80
C GLY A 117 -14.83 -7.68 -2.71
N TRP A 118 -14.99 -6.36 -2.66
CA TRP A 118 -15.87 -5.69 -1.69
C TRP A 118 -17.05 -5.00 -2.38
N PRO A 119 -18.23 -4.96 -1.73
CA PRO A 119 -18.57 -5.67 -0.49
C PRO A 119 -18.50 -7.19 -0.65
N LEU A 120 -18.33 -7.92 0.45
CA LEU A 120 -18.35 -9.38 0.47
C LEU A 120 -19.59 -9.85 1.22
N THR A 121 -20.47 -10.57 0.54
CA THR A 121 -21.67 -11.19 1.12
C THR A 121 -21.48 -12.70 1.12
N VAL A 122 -21.49 -13.32 2.29
CA VAL A 122 -21.27 -14.76 2.46
C VAL A 122 -22.35 -15.34 3.34
N MET A 123 -22.85 -16.52 2.99
CA MET A 123 -23.72 -17.29 3.87
C MET A 123 -22.95 -18.46 4.44
N VAL A 124 -22.87 -18.48 5.76
CA VAL A 124 -22.09 -19.45 6.51
C VAL A 124 -22.98 -20.17 7.50
N ASP A 125 -22.60 -21.38 7.85
CA ASP A 125 -23.27 -22.11 8.91
C ASP A 125 -22.72 -21.77 10.30
N HIS A 126 -23.22 -22.48 11.32
CA HIS A 126 -22.77 -22.36 12.69
C HIS A 126 -21.33 -22.85 12.95
N ASP A 127 -20.73 -23.58 12.01
CA ASP A 127 -19.32 -24.00 12.04
C ASP A 127 -18.40 -22.98 11.34
N SER A 128 -18.96 -21.86 10.84
CA SER A 128 -18.33 -20.81 10.02
C SER A 128 -17.90 -21.20 8.60
N LYS A 129 -18.39 -22.34 8.08
CA LYS A 129 -18.12 -22.79 6.71
C LYS A 129 -19.10 -22.13 5.74
N ALA A 130 -18.58 -21.54 4.67
CA ALA A 130 -19.41 -20.93 3.64
C ALA A 130 -20.04 -22.00 2.74
N PHE A 131 -21.30 -21.79 2.37
CA PHE A 131 -21.98 -22.57 1.33
C PHE A 131 -22.46 -21.71 0.16
N TRP A 132 -22.41 -20.38 0.30
CA TRP A 132 -22.77 -19.42 -0.73
C TRP A 132 -21.97 -18.12 -0.54
N GLY A 133 -21.63 -17.41 -1.62
CA GLY A 133 -21.08 -16.05 -1.52
C GLY A 133 -21.05 -15.27 -2.84
N ALA A 134 -21.05 -13.95 -2.72
CA ALA A 134 -20.92 -13.02 -3.83
C ALA A 134 -20.34 -11.68 -3.36
N THR A 135 -20.12 -10.76 -4.30
CA THR A 135 -19.65 -9.41 -3.98
C THR A 135 -20.81 -8.42 -3.80
N TYR A 136 -20.96 -7.45 -4.72
CA TYR A 136 -22.08 -6.51 -4.75
C TYR A 136 -23.36 -7.19 -5.27
N LEU A 137 -24.50 -6.86 -4.66
CA LEU A 137 -25.81 -7.40 -5.01
C LEU A 137 -26.86 -6.28 -4.96
N PRO A 138 -27.38 -5.81 -6.10
CA PRO A 138 -28.31 -4.68 -6.08
C PRO A 138 -29.67 -5.06 -5.47
N LEU A 139 -30.39 -4.07 -4.95
CA LEU A 139 -31.79 -4.26 -4.49
C LEU A 139 -32.68 -4.78 -5.64
N LYS A 140 -32.47 -4.27 -6.86
CA LYS A 140 -33.16 -4.73 -8.06
C LYS A 140 -32.15 -5.32 -9.02
N GLY A 141 -32.34 -6.60 -9.34
CA GLY A 141 -31.51 -7.34 -10.27
C GLY A 141 -31.70 -6.87 -11.71
N HIS A 142 -30.84 -7.36 -12.58
CA HIS A 142 -30.95 -7.23 -14.03
C HIS A 142 -30.46 -8.54 -14.68
N VAL A 143 -30.53 -8.64 -16.00
CA VAL A 143 -30.33 -9.91 -16.75
C VAL A 143 -29.04 -10.67 -16.37
N MET A 144 -27.98 -9.95 -16.02
CA MET A 144 -26.65 -10.52 -15.73
C MET A 144 -26.34 -10.62 -14.22
N GLN A 145 -27.21 -10.12 -13.34
CA GLN A 145 -26.96 -10.08 -11.91
C GLN A 145 -28.28 -10.17 -11.13
N PRO A 146 -28.46 -11.21 -10.28
CA PRO A 146 -29.67 -11.35 -9.48
C PRO A 146 -29.82 -10.21 -8.48
N SER A 147 -31.05 -9.98 -8.01
CA SER A 147 -31.26 -9.08 -6.87
C SER A 147 -30.78 -9.73 -5.57
N PHE A 148 -30.54 -8.92 -4.55
CA PHE A 148 -30.29 -9.43 -3.21
C PHE A 148 -31.45 -10.29 -2.69
N GLU A 149 -32.70 -9.95 -3.03
CA GLU A 149 -33.88 -10.71 -2.62
C GLU A 149 -33.93 -12.11 -3.25
N ASP A 150 -33.63 -12.22 -4.55
CA ASP A 150 -33.59 -13.51 -5.26
C ASP A 150 -32.55 -14.45 -4.63
N VAL A 151 -31.38 -13.90 -4.30
CA VAL A 151 -30.29 -14.62 -3.63
C VAL A 151 -30.70 -15.11 -2.24
N LEU A 152 -31.40 -14.27 -1.46
CA LEU A 152 -31.90 -14.68 -0.15
C LEU A 152 -32.89 -15.83 -0.26
N ASP A 153 -33.80 -15.79 -1.23
CA ASP A 153 -34.81 -16.83 -1.41
C ASP A 153 -34.18 -18.18 -1.79
N ASP A 154 -33.23 -18.17 -2.72
CA ASP A 154 -32.47 -19.36 -3.12
C ASP A 154 -31.71 -19.96 -1.92
N ALA A 155 -31.01 -19.12 -1.16
CA ALA A 155 -30.26 -19.57 0.01
C ALA A 155 -31.14 -20.12 1.14
N ILE A 156 -32.27 -19.47 1.42
CA ILE A 156 -33.24 -19.96 2.41
C ILE A 156 -33.76 -21.34 1.99
N GLN A 157 -34.15 -21.47 0.72
CA GLN A 157 -34.65 -22.73 0.17
C GLN A 157 -33.59 -23.83 0.24
N GLN A 158 -32.35 -23.54 -0.16
CA GLN A 158 -31.23 -24.46 -0.12
C GLN A 158 -30.95 -24.94 1.31
N TYR A 159 -30.91 -24.01 2.27
CA TYR A 159 -30.63 -24.31 3.67
C TYR A 159 -31.75 -25.09 4.37
N SER A 160 -33.02 -24.79 4.08
CA SER A 160 -34.16 -25.47 4.72
C SER A 160 -34.48 -26.83 4.12
N SER A 161 -34.32 -26.98 2.80
CA SER A 161 -34.88 -28.12 2.05
C SER A 161 -33.86 -29.22 1.80
N ASN A 162 -32.55 -28.93 1.92
CA ASN A 162 -31.50 -29.86 1.52
C ASN A 162 -30.27 -29.79 2.44
N ALA A 163 -30.47 -30.06 3.73
CA ALA A 163 -29.40 -30.03 4.74
C ALA A 163 -28.21 -30.96 4.42
N GLN A 164 -28.43 -32.06 3.69
CA GLN A 164 -27.34 -32.95 3.27
C GLN A 164 -26.49 -32.34 2.15
N GLU A 165 -27.12 -31.68 1.17
CA GLU A 165 -26.38 -31.01 0.10
C GLU A 165 -25.60 -29.82 0.62
N VAL A 166 -26.23 -28.97 1.45
CA VAL A 166 -25.54 -27.85 2.11
C VAL A 166 -24.32 -28.34 2.89
N ARG A 167 -24.43 -29.47 3.60
CA ARG A 167 -23.31 -30.09 4.31
C ARG A 167 -22.17 -30.48 3.37
N LYS A 168 -22.47 -31.06 2.22
CA LYS A 168 -21.45 -31.41 1.21
C LYS A 168 -20.83 -30.15 0.61
N THR A 169 -21.64 -29.17 0.23
CA THR A 169 -21.18 -27.90 -0.37
C THR A 169 -20.24 -27.16 0.57
N ARG A 170 -20.61 -27.00 1.85
CA ARG A 170 -19.76 -26.32 2.84
C ARG A 170 -18.45 -27.05 3.12
N GLU A 171 -18.45 -28.39 3.10
CA GLU A 171 -17.25 -29.20 3.35
C GLU A 171 -16.32 -29.12 2.15
N HIS A 172 -16.87 -29.29 0.95
CA HIS A 172 -16.14 -29.16 -0.31
C HIS A 172 -15.44 -27.80 -0.43
N TRP A 173 -16.17 -26.69 -0.25
CA TRP A 173 -15.57 -25.35 -0.41
C TRP A 173 -14.57 -25.01 0.69
N HIS A 174 -14.78 -25.53 1.91
CA HIS A 174 -13.78 -25.39 2.96
C HIS A 174 -12.49 -26.14 2.61
N GLU A 175 -12.59 -27.37 2.11
CA GLU A 175 -11.44 -28.15 1.65
C GLU A 175 -10.75 -27.50 0.45
N GLU A 176 -11.49 -27.00 -0.55
CA GLU A 176 -10.93 -26.25 -1.67
C GLU A 176 -10.24 -24.96 -1.22
N ALA A 177 -10.76 -24.25 -0.22
CA ALA A 177 -10.11 -23.07 0.34
C ALA A 177 -8.81 -23.43 1.08
N LEU A 178 -8.78 -24.55 1.82
CA LEU A 178 -7.55 -25.07 2.42
C LEU A 178 -6.53 -25.48 1.36
N LEU A 179 -6.97 -26.07 0.26
CA LEU A 179 -6.10 -26.36 -0.88
C LEU A 179 -5.62 -25.07 -1.54
N TYR A 180 -6.52 -24.11 -1.80
CA TYR A 180 -6.23 -22.84 -2.46
C TYR A 180 -5.21 -22.00 -1.67
N SER A 181 -5.41 -21.86 -0.36
CA SER A 181 -4.44 -21.20 0.53
C SER A 181 -3.08 -21.90 0.58
N ASN A 182 -3.03 -23.20 0.26
CA ASN A 182 -1.82 -24.02 0.19
C ASN A 182 -1.43 -24.41 -1.26
N LYS A 183 -2.02 -23.78 -2.30
CA LYS A 183 -1.79 -24.18 -3.71
C LYS A 183 -0.37 -23.78 -4.10
N GLY A 184 0.59 -24.65 -3.82
CA GLY A 184 1.96 -24.57 -4.27
C GLY A 184 2.54 -25.96 -4.43
N LYS A 185 2.83 -26.36 -5.67
CA LYS A 185 3.67 -27.53 -5.88
C LYS A 185 5.06 -27.16 -5.37
N ARG A 186 5.56 -27.83 -4.33
CA ARG A 186 6.93 -27.67 -3.84
C ARG A 186 7.91 -27.92 -4.98
N PHE A 187 8.40 -26.84 -5.58
CA PHE A 187 9.55 -26.90 -6.47
C PHE A 187 10.80 -26.60 -5.66
N VAL A 188 11.83 -27.43 -5.84
CA VAL A 188 13.18 -27.08 -5.41
C VAL A 188 13.79 -26.23 -6.52
N LEU A 189 13.51 -24.92 -6.48
CA LEU A 189 14.28 -23.97 -7.29
C LEU A 189 15.51 -23.52 -6.51
N PRO A 190 16.66 -23.33 -7.18
CA PRO A 190 17.82 -22.77 -6.51
C PRO A 190 17.50 -21.36 -6.01
N PHE A 191 17.80 -21.12 -4.73
CA PHE A 191 17.71 -19.79 -4.11
C PHE A 191 18.91 -18.95 -4.57
N ASP A 192 18.85 -18.48 -5.81
CA ASP A 192 19.88 -17.68 -6.46
C ASP A 192 19.29 -16.65 -7.45
N LEU A 193 20.16 -15.89 -8.13
CA LEU A 193 19.76 -14.83 -9.06
C LEU A 193 18.96 -15.33 -10.28
N ARG A 194 18.92 -16.63 -10.56
CA ARG A 194 18.07 -17.17 -11.64
C ARG A 194 16.60 -17.00 -11.29
N LEU A 195 16.25 -17.02 -10.01
CA LEU A 195 14.88 -16.77 -9.56
C LEU A 195 14.45 -15.33 -9.82
N ASP A 196 15.31 -14.34 -9.58
CA ASP A 196 15.07 -12.93 -9.92
C ASP A 196 14.77 -12.75 -11.42
N GLU A 197 15.56 -13.41 -12.28
CA GLU A 197 15.35 -13.38 -13.73
C GLU A 197 14.03 -14.03 -14.16
N ILE A 198 13.62 -15.14 -13.52
CA ILE A 198 12.31 -15.78 -13.79
C ILE A 198 11.17 -14.82 -13.43
N VAL A 199 11.25 -14.17 -12.28
CA VAL A 199 10.25 -13.20 -11.82
C VAL A 199 10.19 -12.00 -12.76
N PHE A 200 11.34 -11.46 -13.16
CA PHE A 200 11.39 -10.34 -14.09
C PHE A 200 10.73 -10.67 -15.44
N ARG A 201 11.07 -11.81 -16.05
CA ARG A 201 10.45 -12.24 -17.32
C ARG A 201 8.94 -12.42 -17.20
N ARG A 202 8.46 -12.89 -16.05
CA ARG A 202 7.03 -12.98 -15.77
C ARG A 202 6.39 -11.59 -15.73
N MET A 203 7.01 -10.64 -15.05
CA MET A 203 6.53 -9.26 -15.01
C MET A 203 6.53 -8.61 -16.40
N GLN A 204 7.56 -8.82 -17.22
CA GLN A 204 7.60 -8.31 -18.59
C GLN A 204 6.42 -8.82 -19.42
N ARG A 205 6.12 -10.12 -19.31
CA ARG A 205 5.00 -10.73 -20.06
C ARG A 205 3.63 -10.23 -19.60
N ASP A 206 3.48 -9.97 -18.31
CA ASP A 206 2.20 -9.57 -17.72
C ASP A 206 1.99 -8.03 -17.75
N PHE A 207 2.96 -7.27 -18.29
CA PHE A 207 2.91 -5.81 -18.35
C PHE A 207 2.12 -5.30 -19.55
N ASP A 208 1.26 -4.31 -19.32
CA ASP A 208 0.54 -3.61 -20.40
C ASP A 208 1.45 -2.56 -21.04
N GLU A 209 2.09 -2.90 -22.17
CA GLU A 209 2.95 -1.97 -22.92
C GLU A 209 2.19 -0.75 -23.48
N ARG A 210 0.88 -0.89 -23.75
CA ARG A 210 0.07 0.17 -24.35
C ARG A 210 -0.21 1.26 -23.32
N SER A 211 -0.76 0.88 -22.18
CA SER A 211 -1.26 1.82 -21.17
C SER A 211 -0.39 1.88 -19.91
N GLY A 212 0.64 1.04 -19.81
CA GLY A 212 1.50 0.93 -18.62
C GLY A 212 0.83 0.22 -17.45
N GLY A 213 1.65 -0.37 -16.59
CA GLY A 213 1.23 -1.08 -15.37
C GLY A 213 0.87 -2.55 -15.63
N PHE A 214 0.16 -3.15 -14.67
CA PHE A 214 -0.19 -4.57 -14.66
C PHE A 214 -1.70 -4.74 -14.54
N GLY A 215 -2.28 -5.69 -15.27
CA GLY A 215 -3.72 -5.95 -15.24
C GLY A 215 -4.18 -6.68 -16.49
N LEU A 216 -5.45 -7.09 -16.50
CA LEU A 216 -6.05 -7.75 -17.66
C LEU A 216 -6.29 -6.73 -18.78
N ALA A 217 -6.21 -7.18 -20.04
CA ALA A 217 -6.33 -6.33 -21.22
C ALA A 217 -7.67 -5.56 -21.32
N SER A 218 -8.71 -6.05 -20.65
CA SER A 218 -10.06 -5.46 -20.63
C SER A 218 -10.60 -5.24 -19.21
N GLY A 219 -9.76 -5.40 -18.17
CA GLY A 219 -10.18 -5.38 -16.77
C GLY A 219 -9.75 -4.13 -16.00
N PRO A 220 -10.14 -4.04 -14.71
CA PRO A 220 -9.68 -2.99 -13.83
C PRO A 220 -8.16 -3.07 -13.64
N LYS A 221 -7.55 -1.91 -13.33
CA LYS A 221 -6.11 -1.77 -13.17
C LYS A 221 -5.75 -1.05 -11.88
N ALA A 222 -4.99 -1.72 -11.02
CA ALA A 222 -4.46 -1.16 -9.78
C ALA A 222 -3.01 -0.68 -9.98
N PRO A 223 -2.51 0.28 -9.16
CA PRO A 223 -1.15 0.77 -9.29
C PRO A 223 -0.03 -0.28 -9.15
N ASN A 224 -0.29 -1.41 -8.46
CA ASN A 224 0.68 -2.48 -8.18
C ASN A 224 2.06 -1.94 -7.75
N THR A 225 2.08 -1.07 -6.73
CA THR A 225 3.27 -0.33 -6.30
C THR A 225 4.45 -1.23 -5.95
N GLU A 226 4.19 -2.41 -5.39
CA GLU A 226 5.24 -3.39 -5.07
C GLU A 226 5.92 -3.96 -6.32
N ALA A 227 5.18 -4.15 -7.41
CA ALA A 227 5.76 -4.54 -8.69
C ALA A 227 6.65 -3.43 -9.24
N LEU A 228 6.23 -2.17 -9.11
CA LEU A 228 7.05 -1.01 -9.48
C LEU A 228 8.29 -0.89 -8.58
N ALA A 229 8.16 -1.10 -7.27
CA ALA A 229 9.27 -1.09 -6.32
C ALA A 229 10.30 -2.19 -6.62
N TYR A 230 9.84 -3.39 -6.98
CA TYR A 230 10.72 -4.46 -7.47
C TYR A 230 11.46 -4.06 -8.74
N LEU A 231 10.75 -3.53 -9.74
CA LEU A 231 11.38 -3.10 -11.00
C LEU A 231 12.41 -1.99 -10.76
N MET A 232 12.13 -1.05 -9.87
CA MET A 232 13.08 -0.03 -9.44
C MET A 232 14.29 -0.63 -8.72
N ALA A 233 14.07 -1.55 -7.78
CA ALA A 233 15.15 -2.26 -7.10
C ALA A 233 16.01 -3.08 -8.07
N ARG A 234 15.43 -3.59 -9.16
CA ARG A 234 16.18 -4.23 -10.26
C ARG A 234 17.01 -3.21 -11.02
N TRP A 235 16.40 -2.14 -11.51
CA TRP A 235 17.09 -1.05 -12.20
C TRP A 235 18.29 -0.53 -11.41
N GLU A 236 18.11 -0.18 -10.14
CA GLU A 236 19.16 0.39 -9.28
C GLU A 236 20.36 -0.55 -9.10
N ARG A 237 20.17 -1.86 -9.29
CA ARG A 237 21.21 -2.88 -9.08
C ARG A 237 21.87 -3.34 -10.37
N THR A 238 21.10 -3.54 -11.43
CA THR A 238 21.58 -4.14 -12.67
C THR A 238 21.74 -3.13 -13.81
N GLY A 239 21.13 -1.95 -13.70
CA GLY A 239 21.00 -1.02 -14.82
C GLY A 239 20.09 -1.55 -15.93
N ASP A 240 19.17 -2.47 -15.63
CA ASP A 240 18.24 -3.03 -16.61
C ASP A 240 17.24 -1.96 -17.11
N ILE A 241 17.53 -1.42 -18.30
CA ILE A 241 16.73 -0.37 -18.93
C ILE A 241 15.27 -0.81 -19.12
N GLY A 242 15.02 -2.10 -19.38
CA GLY A 242 13.66 -2.61 -19.53
C GLY A 242 12.84 -2.43 -18.26
N ALA A 243 13.43 -2.69 -17.10
CA ALA A 243 12.78 -2.47 -15.81
C ALA A 243 12.44 -0.98 -15.58
N LEU A 244 13.38 -0.07 -15.89
CA LEU A 244 13.14 1.37 -15.76
C LEU A 244 12.05 1.85 -16.73
N THR A 245 12.09 1.43 -17.99
CA THR A 245 11.09 1.79 -19.00
C THR A 245 9.67 1.38 -18.58
N MET A 246 9.51 0.19 -18.00
CA MET A 246 8.22 -0.27 -17.46
C MET A 246 7.72 0.65 -16.35
N VAL A 247 8.59 1.05 -15.43
CA VAL A 247 8.22 1.97 -14.33
C VAL A 247 7.84 3.34 -14.88
N GLU A 248 8.67 3.93 -15.74
CA GLU A 248 8.38 5.25 -16.31
C GLU A 248 7.09 5.28 -17.11
N LYS A 249 6.80 4.19 -17.85
CA LYS A 249 5.55 4.04 -18.59
C LYS A 249 4.36 3.94 -17.65
N ALA A 250 4.43 3.11 -16.61
CA ALA A 250 3.34 2.95 -15.64
C ALA A 250 3.05 4.26 -14.88
N LEU A 251 4.08 4.88 -14.31
CA LEU A 251 3.96 6.15 -13.58
C LEU A 251 3.49 7.27 -14.51
N GLY A 252 4.10 7.40 -15.69
CA GLY A 252 3.72 8.42 -16.67
C GLY A 252 2.26 8.29 -17.11
N SER A 253 1.75 7.08 -17.33
CA SER A 253 0.33 6.85 -17.64
C SER A 253 -0.58 7.22 -16.47
N MET A 254 -0.25 6.78 -15.24
CA MET A 254 -1.03 7.14 -14.05
C MET A 254 -1.04 8.65 -13.79
N GLN A 255 0.07 9.35 -14.05
CA GLN A 255 0.15 10.82 -13.90
C GLN A 255 -0.85 11.58 -14.77
N ARG A 256 -1.24 11.02 -15.92
CA ARG A 256 -2.19 11.63 -16.87
C ARG A 256 -3.58 11.00 -16.80
N GLY A 257 -3.66 9.82 -16.17
CA GLY A 257 -4.88 9.08 -15.89
C GLY A 257 -5.87 9.87 -15.04
N GLY A 258 -7.15 9.49 -15.12
CA GLY A 258 -8.19 9.94 -14.20
C GLY A 258 -8.07 9.32 -12.80
N ILE A 259 -7.21 8.30 -12.63
CA ILE A 259 -6.83 7.79 -11.30
C ILE A 259 -6.06 8.83 -10.46
N ARG A 260 -5.39 9.81 -11.10
CA ARG A 260 -4.84 10.97 -10.39
C ARG A 260 -5.91 12.04 -10.28
N ASP A 261 -6.11 12.57 -9.09
CA ASP A 261 -6.94 13.77 -8.93
C ASP A 261 -6.14 15.02 -9.33
N HIS A 262 -6.40 15.52 -10.54
CA HIS A 262 -5.71 16.69 -11.09
C HIS A 262 -6.04 18.01 -10.37
N VAL A 263 -7.09 18.06 -9.55
CA VAL A 263 -7.52 19.30 -8.87
C VAL A 263 -6.97 19.39 -7.45
N GLU A 264 -7.04 18.30 -6.68
CA GLU A 264 -6.64 18.28 -5.28
C GLU A 264 -5.42 17.40 -5.00
N GLY A 265 -4.87 16.71 -6.00
CA GLY A 265 -3.76 15.79 -5.82
C GLY A 265 -4.16 14.47 -5.17
N GLY A 266 -3.17 13.59 -5.01
CA GLY A 266 -3.39 12.21 -4.58
C GLY A 266 -4.00 11.34 -5.69
N PHE A 267 -4.05 10.04 -5.41
CA PHE A 267 -4.53 9.01 -6.31
C PHE A 267 -5.74 8.29 -5.72
N HIS A 268 -6.70 8.05 -6.60
CA HIS A 268 -7.81 7.14 -6.42
C HIS A 268 -7.30 5.68 -6.39
N ARG A 269 -8.10 4.77 -5.84
CA ARG A 269 -7.66 3.42 -5.49
C ARG A 269 -7.21 2.59 -6.69
N PHE A 270 -8.02 2.57 -7.76
CA PHE A 270 -7.72 1.85 -9.00
C PHE A 270 -8.56 2.39 -10.16
N GLY A 271 -8.17 2.09 -11.40
CA GLY A 271 -8.97 2.37 -12.60
C GLY A 271 -9.91 1.21 -12.91
N ALA A 272 -11.17 1.51 -13.24
CA ALA A 272 -12.14 0.56 -13.75
C ALA A 272 -11.81 0.10 -15.19
N ASP A 273 -10.87 0.77 -15.86
CA ASP A 273 -10.45 0.48 -17.22
C ASP A 273 -8.92 0.39 -17.37
N PRO A 274 -8.42 -0.26 -18.44
CA PRO A 274 -6.99 -0.41 -18.67
C PRO A 274 -6.22 0.90 -18.92
N LYS A 275 -6.88 1.98 -19.35
CA LYS A 275 -6.23 3.26 -19.66
C LYS A 275 -6.08 4.18 -18.45
N TRP A 276 -6.47 3.73 -17.26
CA TRP A 276 -6.49 4.57 -16.05
C TRP A 276 -7.46 5.76 -16.15
N TYR A 277 -8.50 5.68 -16.99
CA TYR A 277 -9.38 6.80 -17.28
C TYR A 277 -10.49 6.97 -16.24
N VAL A 278 -11.26 5.92 -15.96
CA VAL A 278 -12.38 5.94 -15.01
C VAL A 278 -11.90 5.38 -13.68
N PRO A 279 -11.82 6.18 -12.60
CA PRO A 279 -11.38 5.69 -11.30
C PRO A 279 -12.54 5.08 -10.49
N HIS A 280 -12.17 4.19 -9.57
CA HIS A 280 -12.89 4.01 -8.33
C HIS A 280 -12.44 5.10 -7.36
N PHE A 281 -13.34 6.06 -7.10
CA PHE A 281 -13.00 7.39 -6.58
C PHE A 281 -12.50 7.43 -5.13
N GLU A 282 -12.49 6.32 -4.41
CA GLU A 282 -11.91 6.23 -3.07
C GLU A 282 -10.43 6.56 -3.09
N LYS A 283 -9.94 7.27 -2.08
CA LYS A 283 -8.52 7.54 -1.90
C LYS A 283 -8.05 6.98 -0.56
N LEU A 284 -7.06 6.10 -0.61
CA LEU A 284 -6.58 5.38 0.57
C LEU A 284 -5.18 5.84 0.95
N LEU A 285 -4.92 5.91 2.26
CA LEU A 285 -3.62 6.29 2.81
C LEU A 285 -2.51 5.38 2.29
N VAL A 286 -2.73 4.07 2.33
CA VAL A 286 -1.74 3.05 1.94
C VAL A 286 -1.34 3.17 0.47
N SER A 287 -2.31 3.34 -0.43
CA SER A 287 -2.04 3.47 -1.87
C SER A 287 -1.27 4.75 -2.18
N ASN A 288 -1.61 5.85 -1.52
CA ASN A 288 -0.93 7.13 -1.71
C ASN A 288 0.46 7.15 -1.07
N ALA A 289 0.66 6.53 0.09
CA ALA A 289 1.96 6.41 0.74
C ALA A 289 2.95 5.61 -0.13
N GLU A 290 2.52 4.48 -0.69
CA GLU A 290 3.37 3.69 -1.59
C GLU A 290 3.65 4.39 -2.92
N LEU A 291 2.62 4.99 -3.54
CA LEU A 291 2.82 5.78 -4.76
C LEU A 291 3.79 6.94 -4.53
N LEU A 292 3.67 7.63 -3.39
CA LEU A 292 4.60 8.69 -3.00
C LEU A 292 6.05 8.17 -3.05
N ARG A 293 6.33 7.04 -2.40
CA ARG A 293 7.68 6.44 -2.40
C ARG A 293 8.17 6.06 -3.79
N VAL A 294 7.34 5.41 -4.60
CA VAL A 294 7.74 4.97 -5.94
C VAL A 294 8.00 6.16 -6.87
N TYR A 295 7.17 7.22 -6.83
CA TYR A 295 7.44 8.45 -7.58
C TYR A 295 8.73 9.14 -7.12
N LEU A 296 8.98 9.21 -5.82
CA LEU A 296 10.23 9.75 -5.28
C LEU A 296 11.45 8.93 -5.71
N GLN A 297 11.34 7.60 -5.72
CA GLN A 297 12.40 6.70 -6.17
C GLN A 297 12.66 6.85 -7.68
N ALA A 298 11.61 6.92 -8.49
CA ALA A 298 11.72 7.16 -9.93
C ALA A 298 12.34 8.53 -10.22
N HIS A 299 11.90 9.59 -9.54
CA HIS A 299 12.52 10.91 -9.64
C HIS A 299 14.02 10.89 -9.33
N ARG A 300 14.42 10.24 -8.23
CA ARG A 300 15.84 10.12 -7.85
C ARG A 300 16.67 9.40 -8.91
N SER A 301 16.08 8.40 -9.56
CA SER A 301 16.77 7.57 -10.56
C SER A 301 16.88 8.22 -11.93
N THR A 302 15.87 8.99 -12.34
CA THR A 302 15.77 9.57 -13.70
C THR A 302 16.06 11.07 -13.75
N GLY A 303 15.99 11.76 -12.61
CA GLY A 303 16.05 13.23 -12.52
C GLY A 303 14.77 13.93 -13.00
N ARG A 304 13.71 13.19 -13.35
CA ARG A 304 12.46 13.75 -13.91
C ARG A 304 11.70 14.58 -12.90
N ALA A 305 11.59 15.89 -13.16
CA ALA A 305 10.93 16.84 -12.26
C ALA A 305 9.41 16.61 -12.14
N ASP A 306 8.77 16.10 -13.18
CA ASP A 306 7.35 15.80 -13.16
C ASP A 306 6.99 14.67 -12.19
N PHE A 307 7.86 13.66 -12.00
CA PHE A 307 7.68 12.65 -10.95
C PHE A 307 7.78 13.25 -9.55
N ARG A 308 8.72 14.18 -9.32
CA ARG A 308 8.81 14.93 -8.05
C ARG A 308 7.54 15.75 -7.80
N ASN A 309 7.05 16.48 -8.80
CA ASN A 309 5.85 17.29 -8.67
C ASN A 309 4.63 16.43 -8.30
N THR A 310 4.49 15.25 -8.92
CA THR A 310 3.41 14.31 -8.55
C THR A 310 3.56 13.79 -7.13
N ALA A 311 4.78 13.47 -6.68
CA ALA A 311 5.03 13.09 -5.29
C ALA A 311 4.63 14.21 -4.30
N GLU A 312 5.00 15.46 -4.58
CA GLU A 312 4.63 16.60 -3.75
C GLU A 312 3.11 16.86 -3.72
N GLU A 313 2.41 16.63 -4.84
CA GLU A 313 0.95 16.70 -4.89
C GLU A 313 0.28 15.59 -4.06
N ILE A 314 0.82 14.37 -4.08
CA ILE A 314 0.37 13.28 -3.19
C ILE A 314 0.54 13.69 -1.73
N ALA A 315 1.72 14.19 -1.36
CA ALA A 315 2.03 14.63 -0.01
C ALA A 315 1.11 15.77 0.45
N SER A 316 0.82 16.72 -0.43
CA SER A 316 -0.10 17.83 -0.19
C SER A 316 -1.53 17.34 0.07
N TYR A 317 -2.02 16.40 -0.74
CA TYR A 317 -3.31 15.73 -0.51
C TYR A 317 -3.36 15.05 0.86
N LEU A 318 -2.37 14.22 1.16
CA LEU A 318 -2.32 13.49 2.43
C LEU A 318 -2.39 14.44 3.62
N ARG A 319 -1.58 15.51 3.63
CA ARG A 319 -1.57 16.51 4.71
C ARG A 319 -2.88 17.27 4.84
N ARG A 320 -3.47 17.69 3.71
CA ARG A 320 -4.66 18.52 3.74
C ARG A 320 -5.91 17.74 4.11
N THR A 321 -6.00 16.48 3.68
CA THR A 321 -7.24 15.71 3.72
C THR A 321 -7.22 14.59 4.75
N LEU A 322 -6.13 13.84 4.86
CA LEU A 322 -6.08 12.65 5.73
C LEU A 322 -5.36 12.89 7.06
N LEU A 323 -4.48 13.89 7.17
CA LEU A 323 -3.79 14.18 8.44
C LEU A 323 -4.78 14.73 9.46
N HIS A 324 -5.00 13.99 10.54
CA HIS A 324 -5.84 14.42 11.63
C HIS A 324 -5.02 15.27 12.64
N PRO A 325 -5.62 16.27 13.31
CA PRO A 325 -4.95 17.06 14.36
C PRO A 325 -4.33 16.26 15.52
N CYS A 326 -4.66 14.97 15.68
CA CYS A 326 -4.01 14.10 16.67
C CYS A 326 -2.56 13.73 16.27
N GLY A 327 -2.14 14.00 15.04
CA GLY A 327 -0.82 13.68 14.51
C GLY A 327 -0.72 12.33 13.82
N LEU A 328 -1.86 11.69 13.51
CA LEU A 328 -1.96 10.47 12.71
C LEU A 328 -2.84 10.73 11.48
N PHE A 329 -2.63 9.94 10.44
CA PHE A 329 -3.48 9.94 9.24
C PHE A 329 -4.66 8.98 9.40
N ALA A 330 -5.83 9.47 9.01
CA ALA A 330 -7.01 8.68 8.71
C ALA A 330 -6.72 7.63 7.62
N THR A 331 -7.37 6.47 7.68
CA THR A 331 -7.15 5.38 6.72
C THR A 331 -7.56 5.74 5.30
N SER A 332 -8.63 6.52 5.13
CA SER A 332 -9.31 6.67 3.84
C SER A 332 -10.14 7.94 3.69
N GLN A 333 -10.39 8.31 2.43
CA GLN A 333 -11.45 9.22 1.99
C GLN A 333 -12.39 8.46 1.03
N ALA A 334 -13.70 8.55 1.28
CA ALA A 334 -14.73 7.88 0.49
C ALA A 334 -14.83 8.40 -0.97
N ALA A 335 -15.56 7.68 -1.82
CA ALA A 335 -15.72 7.98 -3.25
C ALA A 335 -16.47 9.28 -3.59
N GLY A 336 -17.16 9.90 -2.63
CA GLY A 336 -17.86 11.18 -2.87
C GLY A 336 -19.09 11.07 -3.76
N ASP A 337 -19.78 9.93 -3.69
CA ASP A 337 -20.94 9.63 -4.53
C ASP A 337 -22.22 10.35 -4.06
N GLU A 338 -23.03 10.76 -5.02
CA GLU A 338 -24.44 11.10 -4.81
C GLU A 338 -25.33 10.01 -5.41
N PRO A 339 -26.58 9.83 -4.93
CA PRO A 339 -27.54 8.94 -5.58
C PRO A 339 -27.63 9.24 -7.08
N GLN A 340 -27.43 8.22 -7.92
CA GLN A 340 -27.43 8.30 -9.39
C GLN A 340 -26.28 9.10 -10.03
N ARG A 341 -25.31 9.60 -9.25
CA ARG A 341 -24.12 10.31 -9.78
C ARG A 341 -22.84 9.81 -9.10
N PRO A 342 -22.30 8.65 -9.53
CA PRO A 342 -21.03 8.14 -9.03
C PRO A 342 -19.89 9.13 -9.28
N GLY A 343 -19.04 9.34 -8.29
CA GLY A 343 -17.92 10.27 -8.34
C GLY A 343 -18.32 11.72 -8.56
N TRP A 344 -19.54 12.12 -8.21
CA TRP A 344 -20.04 13.47 -8.44
C TRP A 344 -19.09 14.54 -7.90
N TYR A 345 -18.54 14.36 -6.70
CA TYR A 345 -17.57 15.30 -6.15
C TYR A 345 -16.34 15.50 -7.06
N TYR A 346 -15.90 14.45 -7.76
CA TYR A 346 -14.67 14.44 -8.54
C TYR A 346 -14.84 14.75 -10.04
N THR A 347 -16.07 14.76 -10.54
CA THR A 347 -16.38 14.92 -11.98
C THR A 347 -16.98 16.28 -12.31
N PHE A 348 -16.92 16.68 -13.59
CA PHE A 348 -17.39 18.00 -14.02
C PHE A 348 -18.26 17.93 -15.28
N THR A 349 -19.28 18.77 -15.34
CA THR A 349 -20.03 19.00 -16.56
C THR A 349 -19.32 20.01 -17.44
N ARG A 350 -19.56 19.94 -18.76
CA ARG A 350 -19.03 20.94 -19.67
C ARG A 350 -19.58 22.33 -19.39
N GLN A 351 -20.86 22.43 -19.01
CA GLN A 351 -21.51 23.68 -18.67
C GLN A 351 -20.87 24.36 -17.46
N GLU A 352 -20.54 23.62 -16.39
CA GLU A 352 -19.81 24.16 -15.23
C GLU A 352 -18.47 24.76 -15.67
N ILE A 353 -17.73 24.06 -16.54
CA ILE A 353 -16.43 24.52 -17.04
C ILE A 353 -16.56 25.80 -17.88
N GLU A 354 -17.59 25.91 -18.71
CA GLU A 354 -17.79 27.08 -19.57
C GLU A 354 -18.33 28.30 -18.82
N THR A 355 -19.02 28.08 -17.70
CA THR A 355 -19.68 29.14 -16.92
C THR A 355 -18.77 29.69 -15.82
N GLU A 356 -18.06 28.82 -15.11
CA GLU A 356 -17.34 29.16 -13.86
C GLU A 356 -15.84 29.44 -14.07
N ILE A 357 -15.30 29.10 -15.25
CA ILE A 357 -13.86 29.22 -15.53
C ILE A 357 -13.60 30.36 -16.54
N PRO A 358 -12.59 31.23 -16.31
CA PRO A 358 -12.21 32.26 -17.28
C PRO A 358 -11.98 31.68 -18.68
N LEU A 359 -12.51 32.35 -19.71
CA LEU A 359 -12.60 31.83 -21.08
C LEU A 359 -11.31 31.17 -21.62
N GLN A 360 -10.15 31.80 -21.39
CA GLN A 360 -8.86 31.26 -21.83
C GLN A 360 -8.52 29.94 -21.13
N ALA A 361 -8.72 29.86 -19.81
CA ALA A 361 -8.50 28.66 -19.02
C ALA A 361 -9.55 27.59 -19.30
N ALA A 362 -10.82 27.97 -19.50
CA ALA A 362 -11.89 27.05 -19.87
C ALA A 362 -11.58 26.33 -21.20
N ARG A 363 -11.11 27.06 -22.22
CA ARG A 363 -10.68 26.47 -23.49
C ARG A 363 -9.53 25.49 -23.29
N LEU A 364 -8.52 25.86 -22.50
CA LEU A 364 -7.38 25.00 -22.24
C LEU A 364 -7.78 23.72 -21.50
N VAL A 365 -8.58 23.84 -20.43
CA VAL A 365 -9.09 22.69 -19.65
C VAL A 365 -9.89 21.76 -20.53
N LYS A 366 -10.78 22.28 -21.39
CA LYS A 366 -11.58 21.46 -22.30
C LYS A 366 -10.73 20.68 -23.29
N ASP A 367 -9.77 21.34 -23.93
CA ASP A 367 -8.91 20.71 -24.93
C ASP A 367 -7.95 19.70 -24.27
N PHE A 368 -7.30 20.08 -23.17
CA PHE A 368 -6.28 19.27 -22.51
C PHE A 368 -6.87 18.02 -21.84
N PHE A 369 -8.02 18.16 -21.19
CA PHE A 369 -8.71 17.06 -20.51
C PHE A 369 -9.81 16.38 -21.35
N GLN A 370 -9.95 16.77 -22.62
CA GLN A 370 -10.91 16.18 -23.56
C GLN A 370 -12.35 16.16 -23.04
N ILE A 371 -12.80 17.29 -22.49
CA ILE A 371 -14.11 17.44 -21.86
C ILE A 371 -15.22 17.27 -22.90
N ARG A 372 -16.16 16.36 -22.61
CA ARG A 372 -17.28 15.99 -23.47
C ARG A 372 -18.59 16.60 -22.96
N GLU A 373 -19.54 16.79 -23.89
CA GLU A 373 -20.90 17.23 -23.56
C GLU A 373 -21.66 16.17 -22.76
N ASN A 374 -21.63 14.92 -23.25
CA ASN A 374 -22.35 13.77 -22.68
C ASN A 374 -21.37 12.63 -22.41
N PRO A 375 -20.50 12.74 -21.38
CA PRO A 375 -19.56 11.67 -21.06
C PRO A 375 -20.31 10.42 -20.56
N ARG A 376 -19.78 9.25 -20.91
CA ARG A 376 -20.35 7.95 -20.55
C ARG A 376 -19.26 7.04 -19.99
N ASP A 377 -19.63 6.18 -19.04
CA ASP A 377 -18.76 5.10 -18.57
C ASP A 377 -18.59 3.99 -19.65
N LEU A 378 -17.83 2.95 -19.33
CA LEU A 378 -17.62 1.81 -20.22
C LEU A 378 -18.90 1.04 -20.55
N LEU A 379 -19.94 1.14 -19.71
CA LEU A 379 -21.24 0.50 -19.88
C LEU A 379 -22.24 1.40 -20.61
N GLY A 380 -21.84 2.62 -20.97
CA GLY A 380 -22.68 3.59 -21.67
C GLY A 380 -23.58 4.44 -20.75
N HIS A 381 -23.46 4.33 -19.42
CA HIS A 381 -24.25 5.14 -18.50
C HIS A 381 -23.77 6.59 -18.49
N PRO A 382 -24.68 7.58 -18.37
CA PRO A 382 -24.31 8.98 -18.19
C PRO A 382 -23.41 9.17 -16.97
N THR A 383 -22.34 9.95 -17.13
CA THR A 383 -21.40 10.29 -16.05
C THR A 383 -21.09 11.80 -16.06
N GLY A 384 -20.25 12.27 -15.15
CA GLY A 384 -19.54 13.54 -15.32
C GLY A 384 -18.16 13.33 -15.96
N ASN A 385 -17.53 14.40 -16.44
CA ASN A 385 -16.18 14.30 -17.00
C ASN A 385 -15.15 14.06 -15.90
N VAL A 386 -14.41 12.96 -16.01
CA VAL A 386 -13.15 12.74 -15.28
C VAL A 386 -12.04 13.45 -16.02
N LEU A 387 -11.18 14.18 -15.28
CA LEU A 387 -10.04 14.86 -15.86
C LEU A 387 -8.97 13.83 -16.25
N TYR A 388 -8.67 13.75 -17.54
CA TYR A 388 -7.74 12.79 -18.12
C TYR A 388 -7.08 13.38 -19.35
N SER A 389 -5.79 13.09 -19.57
CA SER A 389 -5.10 13.49 -20.80
C SER A 389 -4.34 12.34 -21.45
N GLU A 390 -4.30 12.31 -22.77
CA GLU A 390 -3.52 11.30 -23.52
C GLU A 390 -2.02 11.64 -23.52
N VAL A 391 -1.69 12.93 -23.51
CA VAL A 391 -0.35 13.49 -23.65
C VAL A 391 0.08 14.25 -22.41
N SER A 392 1.39 14.32 -22.15
CA SER A 392 1.89 15.06 -21.00
C SER A 392 1.61 16.56 -21.10
N ARG A 393 1.61 17.26 -19.96
CA ARG A 393 1.49 18.73 -19.93
C ARG A 393 2.49 19.41 -20.86
N MET A 394 3.74 18.92 -20.85
CA MET A 394 4.82 19.42 -21.69
C MET A 394 4.57 19.15 -23.17
N GLU A 395 4.20 17.91 -23.53
CA GLU A 395 3.88 17.54 -24.92
C GLU A 395 2.73 18.39 -25.47
N PHE A 396 1.66 18.58 -24.68
CA PHE A 396 0.52 19.38 -25.09
C PHE A 396 0.88 20.86 -25.28
N ALA A 397 1.66 21.44 -24.36
CA ALA A 397 2.14 22.82 -24.49
C ALA A 397 2.93 23.02 -25.80
N VAL A 398 3.83 22.07 -26.13
CA VAL A 398 4.59 22.08 -27.39
C VAL A 398 3.66 21.96 -28.61
N GLN A 399 2.68 21.05 -28.59
CA GLN A 399 1.71 20.88 -29.68
C GLN A 399 0.88 22.14 -29.94
N LYS A 400 0.57 22.92 -28.89
CA LYS A 400 -0.17 24.19 -28.98
C LYS A 400 0.72 25.40 -29.25
N GLY A 401 2.04 25.22 -29.39
CA GLY A 401 2.99 26.33 -29.58
C GLY A 401 3.05 27.29 -28.38
N GLN A 402 2.72 26.82 -27.18
CA GLN A 402 2.74 27.61 -25.94
C GLN A 402 4.02 27.34 -25.15
N SER A 403 4.53 28.35 -24.44
CA SER A 403 5.62 28.11 -23.49
C SER A 403 5.10 27.26 -22.32
N PRO A 404 5.92 26.35 -21.75
CA PRO A 404 5.52 25.55 -20.59
C PRO A 404 5.04 26.40 -19.40
N GLN A 405 5.66 27.55 -19.17
CA GLN A 405 5.30 28.46 -18.08
C GLN A 405 3.92 29.08 -18.29
N GLU A 406 3.60 29.51 -19.51
CA GLU A 406 2.29 30.09 -19.82
C GLU A 406 1.19 29.02 -19.77
N PHE A 407 1.47 27.82 -20.29
CA PHE A 407 0.56 26.68 -20.18
C PHE A 407 0.23 26.36 -18.73
N GLU A 408 1.23 26.19 -17.85
CA GLU A 408 1.01 25.88 -16.44
C GLU A 408 0.26 27.01 -15.71
N ARG A 409 0.53 28.28 -16.04
CA ARG A 409 -0.18 29.43 -15.47
C ARG A 409 -1.68 29.41 -15.82
N ILE A 410 -2.01 29.19 -17.09
CA ILE A 410 -3.41 29.10 -17.56
C ILE A 410 -4.08 27.86 -16.97
N LEU A 411 -3.40 26.71 -16.98
CA LEU A 411 -3.93 25.46 -16.44
C LEU A 411 -4.21 25.60 -14.94
N SER A 412 -3.29 26.18 -14.16
CA SER A 412 -3.48 26.45 -12.73
C SER A 412 -4.71 27.30 -12.47
N THR A 413 -4.95 28.34 -13.28
CA THR A 413 -6.16 29.17 -13.19
C THR A 413 -7.43 28.32 -13.37
N GLY A 414 -7.40 27.38 -14.32
CA GLY A 414 -8.48 26.44 -14.55
C GLY A 414 -8.69 25.46 -13.39
N LEU A 415 -7.62 24.85 -12.89
CA LEU A 415 -7.64 23.93 -11.75
C LEU A 415 -8.14 24.60 -10.47
N ASP A 416 -7.78 25.87 -10.23
CA ASP A 416 -8.27 26.65 -9.09
C ASP A 416 -9.77 26.93 -9.18
N ALA A 417 -10.29 27.19 -10.38
CA ALA A 417 -11.72 27.34 -10.61
C ALA A 417 -12.47 26.01 -10.40
N LEU A 418 -11.95 24.91 -10.92
CA LEU A 418 -12.48 23.56 -10.68
C LEU A 418 -12.51 23.21 -9.18
N ARG A 419 -11.48 23.62 -8.42
CA ARG A 419 -11.44 23.44 -6.96
C ARG A 419 -12.56 24.21 -6.26
N ARG A 420 -12.88 25.43 -6.70
CA ARG A 420 -14.03 26.20 -6.17
C ARG A 420 -15.37 25.52 -6.48
N ILE A 421 -15.52 24.96 -7.68
CA ILE A 421 -16.72 24.17 -8.04
C ILE A 421 -16.86 22.95 -7.12
N ARG A 422 -15.77 22.24 -6.82
CA ARG A 422 -15.81 21.11 -5.87
C ARG A 422 -16.14 21.55 -4.45
N ALA A 423 -15.59 22.68 -4.00
CA ALA A 423 -15.81 23.18 -2.65
C ALA A 423 -17.26 23.59 -2.36
N SER A 424 -18.10 23.79 -3.39
CA SER A 424 -19.54 24.03 -3.22
C SER A 424 -20.36 22.73 -3.05
N ARG A 425 -19.76 21.57 -3.27
CA ARG A 425 -20.39 20.24 -3.14
C ARG A 425 -20.12 19.66 -1.76
N LYS A 426 -20.90 18.64 -1.37
CA LYS A 426 -20.62 17.88 -0.15
C LYS A 426 -19.29 17.11 -0.33
N ALA A 427 -18.31 17.44 0.50
CA ALA A 427 -17.02 16.76 0.48
C ALA A 427 -17.17 15.27 0.85
N PRO A 428 -16.38 14.37 0.24
CA PRO A 428 -16.36 12.97 0.62
C PRO A 428 -15.87 12.82 2.06
N SER A 429 -16.50 11.93 2.82
CA SER A 429 -16.14 11.67 4.21
C SER A 429 -14.73 11.10 4.33
N VAL A 430 -14.01 11.53 5.36
CA VAL A 430 -12.75 10.96 5.80
C VAL A 430 -13.02 10.10 7.03
N GLU A 431 -12.53 8.86 7.01
CA GLU A 431 -12.78 7.90 8.08
C GLU A 431 -11.86 8.16 9.28
N PRO A 432 -12.37 8.45 10.49
CA PRO A 432 -11.54 8.76 11.65
C PRO A 432 -10.98 7.50 12.34
N LEU A 433 -10.47 6.56 11.54
CA LEU A 433 -9.79 5.34 11.96
C LEU A 433 -8.28 5.50 11.74
N PHE A 434 -7.48 5.06 12.70
CA PHE A 434 -6.02 5.12 12.63
C PHE A 434 -5.42 3.72 12.74
N VAL A 435 -4.80 3.24 11.68
CA VAL A 435 -4.15 1.91 11.63
C VAL A 435 -2.64 2.06 11.71
N ALA A 436 -1.98 1.23 12.53
CA ALA A 436 -0.55 1.28 12.79
C ALA A 436 0.27 1.06 11.51
N ALA A 437 0.01 -0.02 10.75
CA ALA A 437 0.70 -0.28 9.49
C ALA A 437 0.63 0.91 8.53
N TYR A 438 -0.56 1.52 8.37
CA TYR A 438 -0.76 2.54 7.35
C TYR A 438 -0.03 3.83 7.72
N ASN A 439 -0.04 4.18 9.00
CA ASN A 439 0.70 5.34 9.51
C ASN A 439 2.22 5.10 9.50
N ALA A 440 2.68 3.86 9.67
CA ALA A 440 4.08 3.49 9.50
C ALA A 440 4.54 3.66 8.04
N MET A 441 3.74 3.22 7.07
CA MET A 441 4.01 3.43 5.64
C MET A 441 4.05 4.94 5.30
N ALA A 442 3.10 5.72 5.83
CA ALA A 442 3.10 7.17 5.67
C ALA A 442 4.35 7.82 6.29
N CYS A 443 4.76 7.40 7.49
CA CYS A 443 5.97 7.87 8.15
C CYS A 443 7.22 7.63 7.28
N SER A 444 7.37 6.43 6.74
CA SER A 444 8.46 6.12 5.79
C SER A 444 8.40 6.99 4.54
N ALA A 445 7.21 7.19 3.95
CA ALA A 445 7.04 8.01 2.76
C ALA A 445 7.38 9.49 2.97
N PHE A 446 6.99 10.07 4.11
CA PHE A 446 7.35 11.44 4.47
C PHE A 446 8.83 11.58 4.84
N GLY A 447 9.45 10.56 5.43
CA GLY A 447 10.91 10.53 5.61
C GLY A 447 11.67 10.51 4.28
N ASP A 448 11.18 9.74 3.30
CA ASP A 448 11.71 9.75 1.94
C ASP A 448 11.53 11.11 1.25
N LEU A 449 10.35 11.74 1.41
CA LEU A 449 10.06 13.07 0.88
C LEU A 449 11.00 14.12 1.46
N ALA A 450 11.17 14.15 2.78
CA ALA A 450 12.03 15.10 3.48
C ALA A 450 13.48 15.08 2.99
N GLN A 451 13.98 13.90 2.60
CA GLN A 451 15.32 13.77 2.02
C GLN A 451 15.43 14.41 0.61
N ILE A 452 14.34 14.47 -0.16
CA ILE A 452 14.32 15.06 -1.50
C ILE A 452 14.03 16.56 -1.44
N THR A 453 13.00 16.95 -0.71
CA THR A 453 12.55 18.35 -0.62
C THR A 453 13.47 19.19 0.26
N GLN A 454 14.15 18.55 1.22
CA GLN A 454 14.90 19.20 2.30
C GLN A 454 14.05 20.17 3.13
N ALA A 455 12.73 19.99 3.10
CA ALA A 455 11.76 20.82 3.80
C ALA A 455 11.67 20.37 5.28
N PRO A 456 11.94 21.24 6.27
CA PRO A 456 11.93 20.88 7.68
C PRO A 456 10.59 20.34 8.18
N GLU A 457 9.48 20.81 7.61
CA GLU A 457 8.13 20.37 7.94
C GLU A 457 7.85 18.90 7.56
N ASP A 458 8.49 18.40 6.50
CA ASP A 458 8.35 17.02 6.05
C ASP A 458 8.99 16.07 7.07
N GLU A 459 10.19 16.43 7.54
CA GLU A 459 10.92 15.67 8.55
C GLU A 459 10.23 15.75 9.93
N ALA A 460 9.72 16.93 10.31
CA ALA A 460 8.98 17.10 11.55
C ALA A 460 7.71 16.24 11.58
N LEU A 461 7.01 16.15 10.44
CA LEU A 461 5.85 15.27 10.29
C LEU A 461 6.23 13.78 10.42
N ALA A 462 7.29 13.34 9.73
CA ALA A 462 7.79 11.96 9.85
C ALA A 462 8.20 11.62 11.29
N ALA A 463 8.90 12.53 11.98
CA ALA A 463 9.28 12.35 13.38
C ALA A 463 8.05 12.24 14.31
N ASN A 464 7.05 13.11 14.13
CA ASN A 464 5.81 13.07 14.91
C ASN A 464 5.05 11.74 14.70
N LEU A 465 4.91 11.29 13.46
CA LEU A 465 4.27 10.01 13.16
C LEU A 465 4.99 8.85 13.86
N ALA A 466 6.32 8.82 13.80
CA ALA A 466 7.11 7.77 14.44
C ALA A 466 6.91 7.76 15.98
N GLU A 467 6.89 8.93 16.63
CA GLU A 467 6.60 9.02 18.07
C GLU A 467 5.13 8.70 18.39
N ARG A 468 4.18 9.02 17.51
CA ARG A 468 2.77 8.60 17.66
C ARG A 468 2.61 7.09 17.54
N LEU A 469 3.33 6.45 16.64
CA LEU A 469 3.36 4.99 16.53
C LEU A 469 3.85 4.35 17.83
N VAL A 470 4.95 4.87 18.38
CA VAL A 470 5.52 4.40 19.66
C VAL A 470 4.58 4.65 20.84
N SER A 471 4.01 5.83 20.95
CA SER A 471 3.19 6.19 22.13
C SER A 471 1.78 5.61 22.11
N THR A 472 1.25 5.25 20.94
CA THR A 472 -0.14 4.79 20.78
C THR A 472 -0.24 3.28 20.59
N PHE A 473 0.58 2.70 19.70
CA PHE A 473 0.39 1.33 19.24
C PHE A 473 1.40 0.32 19.80
N LEU A 474 2.54 0.77 20.33
CA LEU A 474 3.51 -0.15 20.92
C LEU A 474 3.09 -0.58 22.32
N VAL A 475 3.03 -1.89 22.53
CA VAL A 475 2.74 -2.54 23.82
C VAL A 475 3.85 -3.53 24.18
N GLU A 476 3.75 -4.15 25.36
CA GLU A 476 4.72 -5.14 25.85
C GLU A 476 6.18 -4.65 25.79
N ASN A 477 6.42 -3.41 26.25
CA ASN A 477 7.74 -2.76 26.21
C ASN A 477 8.35 -2.65 24.79
N GLY A 478 7.50 -2.50 23.78
CA GLY A 478 7.88 -2.32 22.37
C GLY A 478 8.16 -3.62 21.62
N LYS A 479 7.65 -4.75 22.13
CA LYS A 479 7.75 -6.06 21.46
C LYS A 479 6.54 -6.40 20.60
N ARG A 480 5.47 -5.61 20.69
CA ARG A 480 4.25 -5.86 19.94
C ARG A 480 3.57 -4.55 19.54
N VAL A 481 2.98 -4.53 18.36
CA VAL A 481 2.18 -3.43 17.81
C VAL A 481 0.70 -3.82 17.79
N THR A 482 -0.16 -3.01 18.40
CA THR A 482 -1.62 -3.12 18.27
C THR A 482 -2.10 -2.55 16.95
N HIS A 483 -3.25 -3.01 16.48
CA HIS A 483 -3.68 -2.74 15.12
C HIS A 483 -4.22 -1.32 14.89
N ALA A 484 -5.25 -0.94 15.65
CA ALA A 484 -6.07 0.21 15.31
C ALA A 484 -6.53 1.03 16.52
N ALA A 485 -6.68 2.34 16.30
CA ALA A 485 -7.14 3.31 17.27
C ALA A 485 -8.18 4.24 16.66
N VAL A 486 -9.02 4.82 17.52
CA VAL A 486 -9.98 5.89 17.17
C VAL A 486 -9.90 7.01 18.19
N LEU A 487 -10.62 8.10 17.96
CA LEU A 487 -10.78 9.16 18.95
C LEU A 487 -11.97 8.84 19.85
N GLY A 488 -11.72 8.74 21.16
CA GLY A 488 -12.76 8.68 22.16
C GLY A 488 -13.56 9.99 22.27
N ALA A 489 -14.63 9.97 23.05
CA ALA A 489 -15.48 11.14 23.28
C ALA A 489 -14.70 12.34 23.86
N ASP A 490 -13.63 12.09 24.62
CA ASP A 490 -12.72 13.11 25.16
C ASP A 490 -11.65 13.57 24.15
N LYS A 491 -11.75 13.15 22.89
CA LYS A 491 -10.81 13.42 21.79
C LYS A 491 -9.40 12.85 22.01
N ARG A 492 -9.22 11.90 22.93
CA ARG A 492 -7.97 11.14 23.05
C ARG A 492 -8.00 9.90 22.18
N LEU A 493 -6.82 9.44 21.77
CA LEU A 493 -6.68 8.18 21.06
C LEU A 493 -6.99 7.02 22.01
N VAL A 494 -7.86 6.12 21.57
CA VAL A 494 -8.26 4.91 22.27
C VAL A 494 -8.01 3.72 21.35
N LEU A 495 -7.28 2.72 21.83
CA LEU A 495 -7.10 1.46 21.14
C LEU A 495 -8.43 0.72 21.05
N LEU A 496 -8.76 0.20 19.86
CA LEU A 496 -10.01 -0.53 19.64
C LEU A 496 -9.99 -1.91 20.28
N ASP A 497 -8.86 -2.60 20.19
CA ASP A 497 -8.62 -3.90 20.77
C ASP A 497 -7.11 -4.12 21.00
N GLU A 498 -6.77 -5.29 21.55
CA GLU A 498 -5.39 -5.76 21.68
C GLU A 498 -4.98 -6.70 20.54
N VAL A 499 -5.72 -6.69 19.42
CA VAL A 499 -5.44 -7.54 18.27
C VAL A 499 -4.23 -6.98 17.52
N THR A 500 -3.41 -7.90 17.02
CA THR A 500 -2.12 -7.57 16.41
C THR A 500 -1.93 -8.41 15.16
N TRP A 501 -1.55 -7.79 14.06
CA TRP A 501 -1.28 -8.46 12.80
C TRP A 501 0.19 -8.35 12.42
N LEU A 502 0.73 -9.35 11.72
CA LEU A 502 2.11 -9.36 11.25
C LEU A 502 2.42 -8.11 10.41
N ASN A 503 1.44 -7.62 9.67
CA ASN A 503 1.61 -6.44 8.83
C ASN A 503 1.91 -5.18 9.65
N ASP A 504 1.22 -4.96 10.77
CA ASP A 504 1.49 -3.82 11.65
C ASP A 504 2.90 -3.89 12.24
N GLN A 505 3.31 -5.10 12.66
CA GLN A 505 4.66 -5.31 13.19
C GLN A 505 5.73 -5.03 12.13
N ALA A 506 5.54 -5.56 10.91
CA ALA A 506 6.49 -5.44 9.81
C ALA A 506 6.64 -4.00 9.31
N GLU A 507 5.54 -3.28 9.08
CA GLU A 507 5.59 -1.90 8.60
C GLU A 507 6.12 -0.93 9.68
N VAL A 508 5.77 -1.13 10.95
CA VAL A 508 6.38 -0.33 12.04
C VAL A 508 7.87 -0.62 12.18
N LEU A 509 8.31 -1.87 12.00
CA LEU A 509 9.73 -2.20 11.97
C LEU A 509 10.44 -1.50 10.81
N HIS A 510 9.83 -1.48 9.61
CA HIS A 510 10.34 -0.73 8.47
C HIS A 510 10.45 0.77 8.76
N CYS A 511 9.41 1.36 9.36
CA CYS A 511 9.41 2.75 9.79
C CYS A 511 10.59 3.04 10.73
N PHE A 512 10.82 2.23 11.76
CA PHE A 512 11.96 2.44 12.66
C PHE A 512 13.32 2.35 11.94
N LEU A 513 13.47 1.40 11.03
CA LEU A 513 14.69 1.27 10.23
C LEU A 513 14.87 2.45 9.26
N ASP A 514 13.78 3.00 8.72
CA ASP A 514 13.80 4.20 7.87
C ASP A 514 14.14 5.46 8.68
N ARG A 515 13.58 5.60 9.90
CA ARG A 515 13.93 6.69 10.83
C ARG A 515 15.39 6.62 11.24
N LEU A 516 15.92 5.42 11.52
CA LEU A 516 17.35 5.22 11.76
C LEU A 516 18.19 5.67 10.56
N ALA A 517 17.81 5.29 9.34
CA ALA A 517 18.55 5.66 8.13
C ALA A 517 18.56 7.18 7.86
N VAL A 518 17.50 7.89 8.23
CA VAL A 518 17.39 9.35 8.07
C VAL A 518 18.14 10.11 9.17
N THR A 519 17.97 9.69 10.42
CA THR A 519 18.40 10.46 11.60
C THR A 519 19.74 10.03 12.18
N GLY A 520 20.13 8.76 11.99
CA GLY A 520 21.26 8.15 12.68
C GLY A 520 21.05 7.93 14.18
N ASP A 521 19.85 8.18 14.72
CA ASP A 521 19.58 8.04 16.15
C ASP A 521 19.49 6.55 16.57
N PRO A 522 20.39 6.07 17.45
CA PRO A 522 20.46 4.66 17.85
C PRO A 522 19.21 4.19 18.61
N LEU A 523 18.38 5.10 19.14
CA LEU A 523 17.11 4.73 19.76
C LEU A 523 16.21 3.96 18.78
N TRP A 524 16.19 4.34 17.51
CA TRP A 524 15.40 3.66 16.48
C TRP A 524 15.92 2.26 16.20
N LEU A 525 17.24 2.04 16.22
CA LEU A 525 17.82 0.70 16.12
C LEU A 525 17.43 -0.17 17.32
N GLN A 526 17.45 0.40 18.54
CA GLN A 526 17.03 -0.30 19.74
C GLN A 526 15.55 -0.72 19.67
N ARG A 527 14.67 0.21 19.26
CA ARG A 527 13.23 -0.05 19.07
C ARG A 527 13.00 -1.11 17.99
N ALA A 528 13.66 -0.99 16.84
CA ALA A 528 13.60 -1.96 15.74
C ALA A 528 14.01 -3.36 16.20
N ARG A 529 15.13 -3.48 16.92
CA ARG A 529 15.61 -4.77 17.42
C ARG A 529 14.64 -5.41 18.42
N ARG A 530 14.07 -4.64 19.36
CA ARG A 530 13.07 -5.15 20.31
C ARG A 530 11.82 -5.65 19.61
N LEU A 531 11.33 -4.90 18.63
CA LEU A 531 10.16 -5.30 17.85
C LEU A 531 10.44 -6.56 17.03
N ALA A 532 11.61 -6.66 16.39
CA ALA A 532 12.04 -7.85 15.66
C ALA A 532 12.16 -9.09 16.57
N GLU A 533 12.65 -8.94 17.80
CA GLU A 533 12.64 -10.02 18.81
C GLU A 533 11.21 -10.49 19.12
N GLY A 534 10.26 -9.55 19.22
CA GLY A 534 8.84 -9.85 19.36
C GLY A 534 8.26 -10.62 18.17
N ILE A 535 8.52 -10.16 16.94
CA ILE A 535 8.11 -10.83 15.70
C ILE A 535 8.64 -12.27 15.66
N LEU A 536 9.92 -12.50 15.97
CA LEU A 536 10.49 -13.85 16.00
C LEU A 536 9.85 -14.75 17.06
N ALA A 537 9.50 -14.20 18.22
CA ALA A 537 8.89 -14.98 19.30
C ALA A 537 7.40 -15.30 19.03
N TRP A 538 6.70 -14.42 18.32
CA TRP A 538 5.24 -14.45 18.20
C TRP A 538 4.75 -14.95 16.84
N ALA A 539 5.40 -14.55 15.74
CA ALA A 539 4.94 -14.82 14.37
C ALA A 539 5.74 -15.90 13.64
N PHE A 540 6.95 -16.23 14.09
CA PHE A 540 7.83 -17.18 13.39
C PHE A 540 7.70 -18.59 13.98
N ASP A 541 7.25 -19.56 13.18
CA ASP A 541 7.07 -20.95 13.61
C ASP A 541 8.32 -21.85 13.40
N GLY A 542 9.42 -21.25 12.95
CA GLY A 542 10.65 -21.95 12.62
C GLY A 542 10.83 -22.23 11.13
N THR A 543 9.78 -22.07 10.31
CA THR A 543 9.85 -22.19 8.84
C THR A 543 9.35 -20.95 8.12
N ARG A 544 8.31 -20.27 8.64
CA ARG A 544 7.68 -19.10 7.99
C ARG A 544 7.12 -18.10 9.00
N PHE A 545 6.70 -16.93 8.52
CA PHE A 545 6.01 -15.94 9.35
C PHE A 545 4.52 -15.91 9.06
N ARG A 546 3.71 -15.82 10.11
CA ARG A 546 2.25 -15.76 10.04
C ARG A 546 1.68 -14.87 11.13
N ASP A 547 0.43 -14.46 10.96
CA ASP A 547 -0.31 -13.81 12.04
C ASP A 547 -0.40 -14.73 13.27
N ALA A 548 -0.65 -14.16 14.45
CA ALA A 548 -1.02 -14.96 15.60
C ALA A 548 -2.20 -15.88 15.30
N GLN A 549 -2.24 -16.97 16.05
CA GLN A 549 -3.46 -17.75 16.18
C GLN A 549 -4.61 -16.83 16.62
N PRO A 550 -5.81 -16.99 16.04
CA PRO A 550 -6.96 -16.20 16.42
C PRO A 550 -7.27 -16.38 17.92
N PRO A 551 -8.04 -15.45 18.52
CA PRO A 551 -8.46 -15.54 19.91
C PRO A 551 -8.97 -16.95 20.23
N LEU A 552 -8.68 -17.47 21.43
CA LEU A 552 -9.05 -18.85 21.82
C LEU A 552 -10.54 -19.14 21.57
N ALA A 553 -11.41 -18.16 21.79
CA ALA A 553 -12.85 -18.27 21.57
C ALA A 553 -13.25 -18.45 20.10
N GLU A 554 -12.39 -18.08 19.15
CA GLU A 554 -12.61 -18.17 17.70
C GLU A 554 -11.89 -19.37 17.06
N ARG A 555 -10.97 -20.03 17.78
CA ARG A 555 -10.20 -21.18 17.25
C ARG A 555 -11.05 -22.39 16.91
N SER A 556 -12.25 -22.50 17.49
CA SER A 556 -13.21 -23.57 17.17
C SER A 556 -13.95 -23.34 15.85
N LEU A 557 -13.90 -22.13 15.29
CA LEU A 557 -14.55 -21.82 14.02
C LEU A 557 -13.72 -22.39 12.86
N ALA A 558 -14.34 -23.09 11.92
CA ALA A 558 -13.65 -23.69 10.79
C ALA A 558 -12.87 -22.65 9.95
N VAL A 559 -13.38 -21.44 9.76
CA VAL A 559 -12.66 -20.38 9.03
C VAL A 559 -11.29 -20.06 9.64
N SER A 560 -11.12 -20.27 10.95
CA SER A 560 -9.87 -20.10 11.68
C SER A 560 -8.78 -21.11 11.26
N THR A 561 -9.13 -22.21 10.59
CA THR A 561 -8.16 -23.18 10.04
C THR A 561 -7.58 -22.75 8.70
N ILE A 562 -8.27 -21.88 7.96
CA ILE A 562 -7.81 -21.37 6.66
C ILE A 562 -6.63 -20.44 6.90
N ASP A 563 -5.43 -20.92 6.61
CA ASP A 563 -4.26 -20.17 6.96
C ASP A 563 -4.20 -18.83 6.21
N ARG A 564 -4.11 -17.73 6.98
CA ARG A 564 -3.74 -16.46 6.41
C ARG A 564 -2.25 -16.49 6.19
N THR A 565 -1.83 -17.06 5.07
CA THR A 565 -0.46 -16.89 4.59
C THR A 565 -0.46 -15.62 3.76
N PRO A 566 0.03 -14.48 4.29
CA PRO A 566 -0.11 -13.19 3.63
C PRO A 566 0.94 -13.07 2.52
N MET A 567 0.97 -14.03 1.59
CA MET A 567 1.97 -14.14 0.53
C MET A 567 1.69 -13.22 -0.65
N HIS A 568 0.43 -12.82 -0.82
CA HIS A 568 -0.03 -12.00 -1.93
C HIS A 568 -0.03 -10.52 -1.57
N ASP A 569 0.50 -9.71 -2.48
CA ASP A 569 0.30 -8.27 -2.50
C ASP A 569 -1.14 -7.98 -2.93
N SER A 570 -1.81 -7.16 -2.14
CA SER A 570 -3.20 -6.76 -2.38
C SER A 570 -3.34 -5.26 -2.19
N LEU A 571 -4.19 -4.82 -1.26
CA LEU A 571 -4.20 -3.45 -0.78
C LEU A 571 -2.91 -3.09 -0.06
N LEU A 572 -2.37 -4.08 0.67
CA LEU A 572 -1.14 -3.99 1.41
C LEU A 572 -0.10 -4.94 0.82
N PRO A 573 1.19 -4.66 1.02
CA PRO A 573 2.26 -5.58 0.69
C PRO A 573 2.12 -6.88 1.50
N SER A 574 2.67 -7.98 0.98
CA SER A 574 2.76 -9.25 1.71
C SER A 574 3.42 -9.08 3.08
N ALA A 575 2.66 -9.26 4.16
CA ALA A 575 3.17 -9.07 5.53
C ALA A 575 4.36 -9.99 5.85
N GLU A 576 4.37 -11.22 5.31
CA GLU A 576 5.49 -12.14 5.46
C GLU A 576 6.73 -11.62 4.71
N ALA A 577 6.58 -11.20 3.45
CA ALA A 577 7.69 -10.64 2.67
C ALA A 577 8.27 -9.38 3.33
N ARG A 578 7.42 -8.53 3.90
CA ARG A 578 7.84 -7.32 4.63
C ARG A 578 8.55 -7.64 5.93
N ALA A 579 8.04 -8.59 6.72
CA ALA A 579 8.75 -9.07 7.91
C ALA A 579 10.14 -9.63 7.55
N ILE A 580 10.23 -10.45 6.50
CA ILE A 580 11.49 -10.96 5.98
C ILE A 580 12.43 -9.82 5.57
N LEU A 581 11.96 -8.86 4.74
CA LEU A 581 12.77 -7.73 4.28
C LEU A 581 13.28 -6.90 5.46
N ALA A 582 12.43 -6.62 6.44
CA ALA A 582 12.78 -5.87 7.64
C ALA A 582 13.86 -6.60 8.47
N LEU A 583 13.76 -7.92 8.60
CA LEU A 583 14.77 -8.73 9.28
C LEU A 583 16.09 -8.82 8.52
N ILE A 584 16.07 -8.85 7.18
CA ILE A 584 17.30 -8.76 6.36
C ILE A 584 17.98 -7.42 6.59
N ARG A 585 17.23 -6.32 6.50
CA ARG A 585 17.74 -4.96 6.78
C ARG A 585 18.32 -4.86 8.19
N LEU A 586 17.63 -5.40 9.19
CA LEU A 586 18.14 -5.39 10.56
C LEU A 586 19.41 -6.25 10.70
N ALA A 587 19.46 -7.41 10.06
CA ALA A 587 20.63 -8.28 10.07
C ALA A 587 21.84 -7.63 9.39
N ASP A 588 21.64 -6.92 8.28
CA ASP A 588 22.72 -6.19 7.58
C ASP A 588 23.29 -5.05 8.44
N LEU A 589 22.45 -4.39 9.26
CA LEU A 589 22.89 -3.33 10.18
C LEU A 589 23.57 -3.85 11.45
N THR A 590 23.09 -4.97 12.00
CA THR A 590 23.50 -5.47 13.32
C THR A 590 24.51 -6.61 13.26
N GLY A 591 24.60 -7.32 12.14
CA GLY A 591 25.35 -8.57 12.01
C GLY A 591 24.70 -9.76 12.74
N GLU A 592 23.48 -9.61 13.27
CA GLU A 592 22.84 -10.65 14.08
C GLU A 592 22.31 -11.81 13.23
N GLN A 593 23.01 -12.94 13.30
CA GLN A 593 22.70 -14.11 12.47
C GLN A 593 21.30 -14.68 12.69
N ARG A 594 20.72 -14.53 13.89
CA ARG A 594 19.35 -14.98 14.18
C ARG A 594 18.31 -14.35 13.24
N PHE A 595 18.44 -13.06 12.93
CA PHE A 595 17.52 -12.38 12.02
C PHE A 595 17.75 -12.84 10.58
N ARG A 596 19.02 -12.96 10.15
CA ARG A 596 19.37 -13.47 8.81
C ARG A 596 18.87 -14.89 8.59
N SER A 597 19.08 -15.78 9.55
CA SER A 597 18.66 -17.19 9.47
C SER A 597 17.15 -17.35 9.43
N SER A 598 16.39 -16.60 10.24
CA SER A 598 14.94 -16.64 10.19
C SER A 598 14.37 -16.05 8.90
N ALA A 599 14.93 -14.94 8.42
CA ALA A 599 14.54 -14.36 7.14
C ALA A 599 14.79 -15.33 5.96
N LYS A 600 15.96 -16.00 5.95
CA LYS A 600 16.28 -17.02 4.94
C LYS A 600 15.27 -18.17 4.93
N LYS A 601 14.91 -18.69 6.12
CA LYS A 601 13.92 -19.77 6.24
C LYS A 601 12.55 -19.34 5.71
N GLY A 602 12.10 -18.14 6.06
CA GLY A 602 10.87 -17.57 5.50
C GLY A 602 10.90 -17.44 3.98
N LEU A 603 12.05 -17.05 3.39
CA LEU A 603 12.19 -17.00 1.94
C LEU A 603 12.14 -18.39 1.28
N GLU A 604 12.77 -19.40 1.89
CA GLU A 604 12.76 -20.78 1.39
C GLU A 604 11.33 -21.34 1.32
N HIS A 605 10.44 -20.94 2.24
CA HIS A 605 9.02 -21.26 2.19
C HIS A 605 8.35 -20.72 0.90
N PHE A 606 8.62 -19.47 0.52
CA PHE A 606 8.09 -18.86 -0.70
C PHE A 606 8.67 -19.44 -2.00
N VAL A 607 9.93 -19.89 -2.01
CA VAL A 607 10.53 -20.50 -3.21
C VAL A 607 9.70 -21.70 -3.69
N ALA A 608 9.02 -22.40 -2.79
CA ALA A 608 8.09 -23.47 -3.14
C ALA A 608 6.94 -22.99 -4.04
N PHE A 609 6.62 -21.70 -4.04
CA PHE A 609 5.55 -21.05 -4.81
C PHE A 609 6.08 -20.18 -5.96
N ALA A 610 7.37 -20.25 -6.26
CA ALA A 610 8.04 -19.28 -7.13
C ALA A 610 7.48 -19.15 -8.56
N LYS A 611 6.89 -20.21 -9.13
CA LYS A 611 6.25 -20.15 -10.46
C LYS A 611 4.97 -19.30 -10.49
N GLN A 612 4.39 -19.02 -9.33
CA GLN A 612 3.22 -18.16 -9.18
C GLN A 612 3.60 -16.70 -8.93
N ILE A 613 4.88 -16.40 -8.71
CA ILE A 613 5.35 -15.02 -8.45
C ILE A 613 5.17 -14.19 -9.73
N GLY A 614 4.12 -13.38 -9.74
CA GLY A 614 3.86 -12.34 -10.72
C GLY A 614 3.82 -10.96 -10.06
N SER A 615 3.07 -10.02 -10.65
CA SER A 615 2.88 -8.67 -10.10
C SER A 615 2.21 -8.63 -8.72
N PHE A 616 1.52 -9.70 -8.31
CA PHE A 616 0.85 -9.85 -7.01
C PHE A 616 1.72 -10.51 -5.92
N HIS A 617 3.02 -10.70 -6.16
CA HIS A 617 3.97 -11.26 -5.18
C HIS A 617 5.31 -10.51 -5.22
N ALA A 618 5.28 -9.27 -5.70
CA ALA A 618 6.46 -8.47 -5.94
C ALA A 618 7.19 -8.08 -4.64
N SER A 619 6.48 -7.93 -3.51
CA SER A 619 7.13 -7.70 -2.20
C SER A 619 8.12 -8.81 -1.86
N PHE A 620 7.77 -10.06 -2.19
CA PHE A 620 8.67 -11.18 -2.00
C PHE A 620 9.89 -11.06 -2.93
N ALA A 621 9.69 -10.64 -4.18
CA ALA A 621 10.79 -10.44 -5.12
C ALA A 621 11.76 -9.36 -4.62
N VAL A 622 11.26 -8.28 -4.00
CA VAL A 622 12.09 -7.28 -3.30
C VAL A 622 12.90 -7.92 -2.16
N ALA A 623 12.25 -8.71 -1.31
CA ALA A 623 12.90 -9.41 -0.20
C ALA A 623 13.95 -10.43 -0.65
N LEU A 624 13.68 -11.18 -1.72
CA LEU A 624 14.60 -12.12 -2.36
C LEU A 624 15.87 -11.41 -2.81
N ARG A 625 15.75 -10.28 -3.53
CA ARG A 625 16.92 -9.49 -3.95
C ARG A 625 17.73 -8.99 -2.77
N ALA A 626 17.06 -8.49 -1.74
CA ALA A 626 17.71 -8.05 -0.51
C ALA A 626 18.52 -9.18 0.16
N ALA A 627 18.00 -10.41 0.17
CA ALA A 627 18.70 -11.55 0.74
C ALA A 627 19.89 -12.02 -0.10
N LEU A 628 19.76 -12.03 -1.43
CA LEU A 628 20.79 -12.53 -2.34
C LEU A 628 21.96 -11.56 -2.49
N GLU A 629 21.67 -10.26 -2.50
CA GLU A 629 22.64 -9.25 -2.91
C GLU A 629 22.93 -8.23 -1.79
N GLY A 630 22.30 -8.38 -0.61
CA GLY A 630 22.34 -7.42 0.51
C GLY A 630 21.33 -6.27 0.35
N THR A 631 21.11 -5.51 1.40
CA THR A 631 20.30 -4.29 1.32
C THR A 631 21.13 -3.08 0.90
N PHE A 632 20.52 -2.19 0.12
CA PHE A 632 21.13 -0.93 -0.30
C PHE A 632 20.85 0.14 0.77
N TYR A 633 21.92 0.68 1.33
CA TYR A 633 21.83 1.86 2.18
C TYR A 633 22.40 3.04 1.43
N ARG A 634 21.70 4.17 1.49
CA ARG A 634 22.26 5.44 1.05
C ARG A 634 23.02 6.05 2.21
N LEU A 635 24.30 6.30 2.00
CA LEU A 635 25.08 7.07 2.95
C LEU A 635 24.78 8.56 2.74
N ARG A 636 24.41 9.21 3.84
CA ARG A 636 24.39 10.67 3.93
C ARG A 636 25.69 11.13 4.59
N PRO A 637 26.45 12.04 3.98
CA PRO A 637 27.55 12.70 4.67
C PRO A 637 26.98 13.49 5.87
N ILE A 638 27.46 13.21 7.08
CA ILE A 638 27.14 14.00 8.28
C ILE A 638 28.37 14.85 8.61
N GLY A 639 28.26 16.18 8.49
CA GLY A 639 29.33 17.13 8.81
C GLY A 639 28.98 18.58 8.48
N GLN A 640 29.61 19.54 9.18
CA GLN A 640 29.54 20.97 8.87
C GLN A 640 30.80 21.39 8.12
N GLY A 641 30.73 21.51 6.79
CA GLY A 641 31.84 21.93 5.95
C GLY A 641 31.46 22.04 4.48
N ALA A 642 32.09 22.95 3.73
CA ALA A 642 31.80 23.21 2.32
C ALA A 642 31.93 21.97 1.41
N SER A 643 32.78 21.01 1.79
CA SER A 643 32.97 19.71 1.11
C SER A 643 31.82 18.71 1.32
N CYS A 644 31.07 18.81 2.44
CA CYS A 644 29.84 18.02 2.66
C CYS A 644 28.71 18.48 1.72
N HIS A 645 28.69 19.77 1.35
CA HIS A 645 27.73 20.30 0.38
C HIS A 645 28.04 19.85 -1.06
N THR A 646 29.32 19.70 -1.43
CA THR A 646 29.73 19.23 -2.77
C THR A 646 29.42 17.74 -2.99
N TRP A 647 29.45 16.93 -1.92
CA TRP A 647 29.04 15.52 -1.91
C TRP A 647 27.56 15.31 -1.54
N GLY A 648 26.72 16.34 -1.55
CA GLY A 648 25.27 16.25 -1.29
C GLY A 648 24.48 15.33 -2.25
N ARG A 649 25.16 14.67 -3.19
CA ARG A 649 24.63 13.53 -3.95
C ARG A 649 24.78 12.26 -3.11
N SER A 650 23.67 11.81 -2.55
CA SER A 650 23.54 10.51 -1.86
C SER A 650 24.36 9.41 -2.53
N MET A 651 25.33 8.81 -1.82
CA MET A 651 26.03 7.62 -2.32
C MET A 651 25.24 6.38 -1.94
N CYS A 652 24.87 5.56 -2.92
CA CYS A 652 24.29 4.24 -2.68
C CYS A 652 25.42 3.23 -2.42
N LEU A 653 25.35 2.50 -1.30
CA LEU A 653 26.20 1.34 -1.05
C LEU A 653 25.36 0.09 -0.89
N SER A 654 25.76 -0.96 -1.61
CA SER A 654 25.33 -2.32 -1.29
C SER A 654 26.12 -2.81 -0.09
N LEU A 655 25.45 -3.10 1.03
CA LEU A 655 26.07 -3.79 2.16
C LEU A 655 25.98 -5.30 1.93
N ALA A 656 26.86 -5.81 1.06
CA ALA A 656 27.24 -7.22 1.10
C ALA A 656 28.42 -7.37 2.09
N PRO A 657 28.32 -8.22 3.14
CA PRO A 657 29.35 -8.35 4.17
C PRO A 657 30.76 -8.63 3.63
N GLU A 658 30.86 -9.31 2.49
CA GLU A 658 32.13 -9.77 1.92
C GLU A 658 32.73 -8.86 0.83
N ARG A 659 32.00 -7.84 0.35
CA ARG A 659 32.43 -6.99 -0.77
C ARG A 659 32.56 -5.50 -0.45
N SER A 660 32.14 -5.08 0.74
CA SER A 660 32.05 -3.67 1.14
C SER A 660 33.40 -3.00 1.41
N LYS A 661 34.44 -3.73 1.83
CA LYS A 661 35.76 -3.15 2.16
C LYS A 661 36.57 -2.70 0.93
N ASP A 662 36.64 -3.52 -0.11
CA ASP A 662 37.48 -3.24 -1.28
C ASP A 662 36.85 -2.24 -2.26
N TYR A 663 35.51 -2.16 -2.28
CA TYR A 663 34.78 -1.25 -3.17
C TYR A 663 34.83 0.20 -2.67
N LEU A 664 34.77 0.40 -1.34
CA LEU A 664 34.86 1.72 -0.70
C LEU A 664 36.25 2.35 -0.78
N ALA A 665 37.31 1.54 -0.75
CA ALA A 665 38.69 2.02 -0.89
C ALA A 665 39.01 2.52 -2.31
N LYS A 666 38.27 2.08 -3.33
CA LYS A 666 38.49 2.45 -4.74
C LYS A 666 37.78 3.74 -5.17
N LEU A 667 36.70 4.14 -4.49
CA LEU A 667 35.86 5.27 -4.89
C LEU A 667 36.36 6.65 -4.41
N ALA A 668 37.31 6.71 -3.46
CA ALA A 668 37.78 7.98 -2.88
C ALA A 668 39.28 7.96 -2.53
N PRO A 669 40.19 8.13 -3.52
CA PRO A 669 41.61 8.24 -3.25
C PRO A 669 41.88 9.52 -2.45
N GLY A 670 42.30 9.39 -1.18
CA GLY A 670 42.58 10.51 -0.28
C GLY A 670 41.69 10.60 0.96
N PHE A 671 40.56 9.88 0.97
CA PHE A 671 39.75 9.70 2.18
C PHE A 671 40.13 8.37 2.84
N ARG A 672 40.44 8.41 4.14
CA ARG A 672 40.53 7.17 4.92
C ARG A 672 39.11 6.76 5.29
N VAL A 673 38.61 5.67 4.72
CA VAL A 673 37.64 4.84 5.43
C VAL A 673 38.33 4.48 6.74
N LEU A 674 37.82 4.96 7.86
CA LEU A 674 38.20 4.41 9.16
C LEU A 674 37.68 2.97 9.13
N ALA A 675 38.51 2.07 8.60
CA ALA A 675 38.27 0.64 8.59
C ALA A 675 37.70 0.28 9.95
N GLY A 676 36.57 -0.44 9.95
CA GLY A 676 35.86 -0.88 11.15
C GLY A 676 36.80 -1.19 12.31
N LYS A 677 37.08 -0.16 13.10
CA LYS A 677 37.70 -0.29 14.40
C LYS A 677 36.52 -0.30 15.32
N ALA A 678 36.20 -1.51 15.77
CA ALA A 678 35.21 -1.76 16.79
C ALA A 678 35.33 -0.69 17.88
N LEU A 679 34.36 0.22 17.92
CA LEU A 679 34.16 1.09 19.07
C LEU A 679 33.55 0.18 20.13
N SER A 680 34.47 -0.43 20.89
CA SER A 680 34.24 -1.41 21.94
C SER A 680 33.78 -2.80 21.47
N LYS A 681 33.97 -3.81 22.32
CA LYS A 681 33.73 -5.24 22.09
C LYS A 681 32.29 -5.66 21.72
N LYS A 682 31.39 -4.76 21.32
CA LYS A 682 30.03 -5.13 20.87
C LYS A 682 29.50 -4.19 19.77
N HIS A 683 29.47 -4.74 18.54
CA HIS A 683 28.47 -4.56 17.48
C HIS A 683 27.79 -3.18 17.31
N GLU A 684 28.46 -2.25 16.63
CA GLU A 684 27.82 -1.15 15.85
C GLU A 684 28.69 -0.83 14.62
N VAL A 685 28.06 -0.56 13.47
CA VAL A 685 28.72 -0.03 12.27
C VAL A 685 28.25 1.40 12.04
N LEU A 686 29.07 2.36 12.46
CA LEU A 686 28.98 3.77 12.07
C LEU A 686 30.03 4.04 10.99
N ILE A 687 29.61 4.58 9.84
CA ILE A 687 30.55 5.04 8.80
C ILE A 687 30.69 6.55 8.94
N ALA A 688 31.72 6.98 9.69
CA ALA A 688 32.18 8.37 9.71
C ALA A 688 33.29 8.55 8.66
N VAL A 689 33.22 9.63 7.89
CA VAL A 689 34.22 10.00 6.88
C VAL A 689 34.97 11.24 7.36
N GLU A 690 36.28 11.12 7.58
CA GLU A 690 37.13 12.25 7.98
C GLU A 690 37.94 12.74 6.77
N HIS A 691 37.92 14.05 6.52
CA HIS A 691 38.76 14.69 5.50
C HIS A 691 40.16 14.90 6.08
N GLY A 692 41.15 14.13 5.61
CA GLY A 692 42.54 14.39 5.96
C GLY A 692 42.98 15.76 5.44
N THR A 693 43.55 16.61 6.28
CA THR A 693 44.29 17.79 5.81
C THR A 693 45.41 17.31 4.88
N PRO A 694 45.67 18.01 3.76
CA PRO A 694 46.79 17.66 2.89
C PRO A 694 48.07 17.77 3.72
N ARG A 695 48.79 16.66 3.92
CA ARG A 695 50.22 16.78 4.20
C ARG A 695 50.82 17.43 2.97
N GLU A 696 51.53 18.54 3.18
CA GLU A 696 52.35 19.18 2.14
C GLU A 696 53.13 18.10 1.40
N VAL A 697 52.72 17.83 0.17
CA VAL A 697 53.58 17.16 -0.79
C VAL A 697 54.60 18.22 -1.16
N VAL A 698 55.80 18.11 -0.60
CA VAL A 698 56.97 18.84 -1.08
C VAL A 698 57.04 18.58 -2.59
N PRO A 699 56.92 19.61 -3.44
CA PRO A 699 56.91 19.39 -4.87
C PRO A 699 58.29 18.83 -5.28
N PRO A 700 58.35 17.81 -6.15
CA PRO A 700 59.62 17.40 -6.73
C PRO A 700 60.21 18.59 -7.50
N ALA A 701 61.52 18.80 -7.35
CA ALA A 701 62.25 19.88 -8.01
C ALA A 701 61.93 19.92 -9.51
N ARG A 702 61.63 21.13 -10.02
CA ARG A 702 61.35 21.39 -11.44
C ARG A 702 62.45 20.77 -12.31
N PRO A 703 62.11 20.00 -13.36
CA PRO A 703 63.05 19.77 -14.45
C PRO A 703 63.23 21.08 -15.21
N VAL A 704 64.48 21.49 -15.37
CA VAL A 704 64.93 22.61 -16.19
C VAL A 704 64.53 22.37 -17.65
N LYS A 705 64.00 23.42 -18.30
CA LYS A 705 63.66 23.42 -19.73
C LYS A 705 64.90 23.11 -20.56
N ALA A 706 64.78 22.15 -21.48
CA ALA A 706 65.79 21.88 -22.50
C ALA A 706 65.32 22.45 -23.85
N GLU A 707 65.44 23.76 -24.00
CA GLU A 707 65.66 24.40 -25.29
C GLU A 707 66.88 25.30 -25.09
N GLU A 708 67.87 25.16 -25.98
CA GLU A 708 69.20 25.81 -26.02
C GLU A 708 70.40 24.96 -25.54
N ALA A 709 70.82 24.01 -26.39
CA ALA A 709 72.25 23.73 -26.62
C ALA A 709 72.45 22.99 -27.95
N GLN A 710 71.99 23.59 -29.05
CA GLN A 710 72.57 23.36 -30.37
C GLN A 710 73.68 24.40 -30.55
N ARG A 711 74.93 24.05 -30.16
CA ARG A 711 76.18 24.61 -30.71
C ARG A 711 77.41 23.97 -30.04
N ALA A 712 78.29 23.48 -30.91
CA ALA A 712 79.72 23.20 -30.73
C ALA A 712 80.12 21.94 -29.93
N THR A 713 80.53 20.91 -30.69
CA THR A 713 81.77 20.07 -30.62
C THR A 713 81.41 18.70 -31.20
N THR A 714 81.55 18.43 -32.50
CA THR A 714 82.78 18.07 -33.25
C THR A 714 83.66 17.03 -32.55
N GLU A 715 83.97 15.97 -33.29
CA GLU A 715 85.02 14.94 -33.07
C GLU A 715 84.69 13.87 -32.01
N THR A 716 84.75 12.55 -32.22
CA THR A 716 85.46 11.71 -33.20
C THR A 716 84.92 10.26 -33.18
N LEU A 717 84.82 9.66 -34.37
CA LEU A 717 85.20 8.27 -34.74
C LEU A 717 84.54 6.99 -34.11
N THR A 718 83.63 6.40 -34.91
CA THR A 718 83.66 5.01 -35.49
C THR A 718 83.60 3.72 -34.61
N PRO A 719 83.29 2.51 -35.18
CA PRO A 719 82.03 1.80 -34.90
C PRO A 719 82.20 0.34 -34.41
N GLY A 720 81.10 -0.34 -34.07
CA GLY A 720 81.15 -1.81 -33.95
C GLY A 720 79.89 -2.51 -33.45
N LYS A 721 79.09 -2.98 -34.43
CA LYS A 721 78.06 -4.03 -34.41
C LYS A 721 76.69 -3.74 -33.80
#